data_AF-A0A2G4YMR4-F1
#
_entry.id   AF-A0A2G4YMR4-F1
#
_cell.length_a   1.000
_cell.length_b   1.000
_cell.length_c   1.000
_cell.angle_alpha   90.00
_cell.angle_beta   90.00
_cell.angle_gamma   90.00
#
_symmetry.space_group_name_H-M   'P 1'
#
loop_
_entity.id
_entity.type
_entity.pdbx_description
1 polymer ?
#
loop_
_entity_poly.entity_id
_entity_poly.type
_entity_poly.pdbx_seq_one_letter_code
_entity_poly.pdbx_strand_id
1 'polypeptide(L)'
;MKFKYLCLAAAAGLVMSPTYPAFQTPVYAAESRVADAIQLDHQKFTLDNGLTVIVHEDHKAPVVFVGVWYHVGSKDEPEGKTGFAHLFEHLMFNGTENYDKDYFKPLQEIGATGMNGTTWLDRTNYYQTVPTGGLDRALWMESERMGHLLGAISQEKLDEQRDVVKNEKRQGDNRPYAMAEYLEAEGLFPKEHPYHHSTIGSMEDLSNASLEDVKGWFTKYYGATNAVVVLAGDIDVETAKAKMNAYFADVNPGVPLTRKTSWVPNRTENTTEVMYDKVPQPQVRYLWAVPGRTSQDVAELTLTSAVLGNGKNARLYKKLVHEMKLATAVSAYVQKFELASIFSISATLKPDTDVDQVKQIIEKTLAEFLENGPEKNELKRVKAILDGDTIRSLESVSGKGRMLAKGQLYANDPNFINRSLAWMNGASRKAVQNTAQKWLSDGSHQLTILPHGDHKATTATADRSVMPAMTKTADLQLPELQKTTLSNGITVVLAERHAVPVVNMSIQFDAGRSTDVPGKEGAANFAFGLMNEGTKSLTSLEMANRKEMLGADIGFSNNRDSSSISLSALKKNLNPSIALWADVVQNPGYRPEDLERDRAIILNQIEQAKVNPRSITMNLLTKTVYGPDHPYGLNSTGTEASIKAMTREDLFAFNDAWIRPDKATIFVVGDTTLDAITPVLEKHFGDWKTPKTSAGKKVLPPVALQDKTRILLVDKPGSPQASILAGHLAPSNADDRMFNIKALNEVLGGNFSSRLNMNLREDKGWAYGAYSGLFDAKAQGLYLFSAPVQIDKTAEAMQEVLKEVRNIRTDMPPTEEELALIRKSKILTLPGKFESGSALLGYMMDNANKGRAHDYAITLPAKYQALNAETIYKTAQDILHPDAITWIVVGDLSKIEQKIRDLDLGDVTVVDADGKIVE
;
A
#
# COMPACT_ATOMS: atom_id res chain seq x y z
N MET A 1 -74.38 66.99 -21.36
CA MET A 1 -74.41 65.83 -20.45
C MET A 1 -72.96 65.33 -20.35
N LYS A 2 -72.37 65.19 -19.16
CA LYS A 2 -72.29 63.93 -18.35
C LYS A 2 -71.77 62.74 -19.18
N PHE A 3 -70.64 62.08 -18.88
CA PHE A 3 -69.73 62.24 -17.73
C PHE A 3 -68.32 61.61 -18.00
N LYS A 4 -67.28 62.21 -17.39
CA LYS A 4 -65.92 61.65 -17.08
C LYS A 4 -64.91 61.42 -18.21
N TYR A 5 -63.64 61.60 -17.83
CA TYR A 5 -62.42 61.56 -18.65
C TYR A 5 -61.87 60.14 -18.80
N LEU A 6 -61.08 59.89 -19.85
CA LEU A 6 -59.64 59.64 -19.68
C LEU A 6 -58.85 59.93 -20.96
N CYS A 7 -57.65 60.49 -20.82
CA CYS A 7 -56.64 60.54 -21.88
C CYS A 7 -55.56 59.50 -21.58
N LEU A 8 -55.05 58.83 -22.61
CA LEU A 8 -53.76 58.15 -22.58
C LEU A 8 -52.94 58.56 -23.79
N ALA A 9 -51.73 59.07 -23.55
CA ALA A 9 -50.71 59.31 -24.55
C ALA A 9 -49.45 58.57 -24.08
N ALA A 10 -48.77 57.88 -25.01
CA ALA A 10 -47.62 57.04 -24.67
C ALA A 10 -46.34 57.89 -24.50
N ALA A 11 -45.58 57.60 -23.45
CA ALA A 11 -44.22 58.10 -23.23
C ALA A 11 -43.36 56.97 -22.64
N ALA A 12 -42.06 56.98 -22.91
CA ALA A 12 -41.16 55.89 -22.51
C ALA A 12 -40.92 55.87 -20.99
N GLY A 13 -40.96 54.69 -20.39
CA GLY A 13 -40.63 54.46 -18.98
C GLY A 13 -39.35 53.64 -18.82
N LEU A 14 -38.47 54.05 -17.91
CA LEU A 14 -37.32 53.25 -17.50
C LEU A 14 -37.79 51.99 -16.75
N VAL A 15 -37.26 50.83 -17.11
CA VAL A 15 -37.30 49.66 -16.22
C VAL A 15 -36.02 49.67 -15.39
N MET A 16 -36.15 49.98 -14.09
CA MET A 16 -35.05 49.79 -13.15
C MET A 16 -34.90 48.29 -12.86
N SER A 17 -33.86 47.66 -13.42
CA SER A 17 -33.40 46.36 -12.92
C SER A 17 -32.97 46.50 -11.46
N PRO A 18 -33.34 45.58 -10.56
CA PRO A 18 -32.85 45.61 -9.19
C PRO A 18 -31.33 45.39 -9.20
N THR A 19 -30.57 46.42 -8.80
CA THR A 19 -29.13 46.30 -8.59
C THR A 19 -28.89 45.43 -7.36
N TYR A 20 -28.74 44.13 -7.57
CA TYR A 20 -28.09 43.26 -6.59
C TYR A 20 -26.75 43.91 -6.22
N PRO A 21 -26.43 44.09 -4.92
CA PRO A 21 -25.11 44.55 -4.53
C PRO A 21 -24.10 43.53 -5.07
N ALA A 22 -23.17 43.98 -5.91
CA ALA A 22 -22.10 43.14 -6.38
C ALA A 22 -21.33 42.65 -5.15
N PHE A 23 -21.42 41.34 -4.86
CA PHE A 23 -20.59 40.72 -3.84
C PHE A 23 -19.13 40.93 -4.26
N GLN A 24 -18.48 41.93 -3.68
CA GLN A 24 -17.04 42.07 -3.73
C GLN A 24 -16.45 40.83 -3.08
N THR A 25 -16.08 39.86 -3.90
CA THR A 25 -15.29 38.71 -3.46
C THR A 25 -14.06 39.27 -2.75
N PRO A 26 -13.86 39.00 -1.45
CA PRO A 26 -12.69 39.51 -0.77
C PRO A 26 -11.45 39.03 -1.52
N VAL A 27 -10.60 39.98 -1.95
CA VAL A 27 -9.34 39.66 -2.61
C VAL A 27 -8.40 39.13 -1.53
N TYR A 28 -8.56 37.86 -1.20
CA TYR A 28 -7.66 37.12 -0.33
C TYR A 28 -6.32 36.99 -1.04
N ALA A 29 -5.45 37.98 -0.83
CA ALA A 29 -4.02 37.89 -1.02
C ALA A 29 -3.47 36.84 -0.03
N ALA A 30 -3.61 35.58 -0.41
CA ALA A 30 -3.21 34.41 0.37
C ALA A 30 -2.00 33.73 -0.28
N GLU A 31 -0.98 34.52 -0.57
CA GLU A 31 0.36 34.00 -0.90
C GLU A 31 1.05 33.53 0.39
N SER A 32 1.90 32.51 0.28
CA SER A 32 2.78 31.95 1.33
C SER A 32 2.27 31.98 2.78
N ARG A 33 1.47 30.98 3.17
CA ARG A 33 1.26 30.57 4.58
C ARG A 33 1.34 29.06 4.85
N VAL A 34 1.64 28.24 3.84
CA VAL A 34 1.88 26.79 4.01
C VAL A 34 3.35 26.50 4.30
N ALA A 35 4.26 27.31 3.75
CA ALA A 35 5.71 27.16 3.96
C ALA A 35 6.11 27.36 5.44
N ASP A 36 5.49 28.33 6.11
CA ASP A 36 5.76 28.64 7.52
C ASP A 36 5.17 27.60 8.50
N ALA A 37 4.28 26.72 8.01
CA ALA A 37 3.52 25.78 8.82
C ALA A 37 4.16 24.38 8.93
N ILE A 38 5.31 24.15 8.28
CA ILE A 38 6.05 22.88 8.32
C ILE A 38 7.50 23.18 8.69
N GLN A 39 7.76 23.60 9.93
CA GLN A 39 9.12 23.61 10.46
C GLN A 39 9.46 22.23 11.01
N LEU A 40 10.52 21.63 10.46
CA LEU A 40 11.13 20.41 10.97
C LEU A 40 12.39 20.84 11.72
N ASP A 41 12.19 21.10 13.01
CA ASP A 41 13.26 21.50 13.93
C ASP A 41 14.24 20.35 14.10
N HIS A 42 15.50 20.61 13.76
CA HIS A 42 16.57 19.62 13.81
C HIS A 42 17.89 20.33 14.09
N GLN A 43 18.85 19.58 14.64
CA GLN A 43 20.24 20.03 14.71
C GLN A 43 21.12 19.16 13.82
N LYS A 44 22.11 19.79 13.19
CA LYS A 44 23.14 19.12 12.37
C LYS A 44 24.50 19.34 13.01
N PHE A 45 25.27 18.27 13.14
CA PHE A 45 26.67 18.33 13.55
C PHE A 45 27.51 17.36 12.69
N THR A 46 28.82 17.45 12.85
CA THR A 46 29.79 16.58 12.17
C THR A 46 30.73 16.05 13.24
N LEU A 47 31.06 14.75 13.21
CA LEU A 47 32.10 14.15 14.05
C LEU A 47 33.49 14.51 13.52
N ASP A 48 34.53 14.35 14.34
CA ASP A 48 35.93 14.67 13.95
C ASP A 48 36.44 13.85 12.75
N ASN A 49 35.88 12.65 12.51
CA ASN A 49 36.15 11.83 11.32
C ASN A 49 35.36 12.26 10.06
N GLY A 50 34.59 13.34 10.14
CA GLY A 50 33.81 13.90 9.05
C GLY A 50 32.40 13.34 8.87
N LEU A 51 31.96 12.38 9.70
CA LEU A 51 30.59 11.84 9.62
C LEU A 51 29.56 12.94 9.89
N THR A 52 28.66 13.20 8.94
CA THR A 52 27.54 14.12 9.18
C THR A 52 26.42 13.43 9.94
N VAL A 53 25.90 14.10 10.97
CA VAL A 53 24.76 13.63 11.78
C VAL A 53 23.66 14.69 11.79
N ILE A 54 22.41 14.25 11.67
CA ILE A 54 21.21 15.07 11.82
C ILE A 54 20.30 14.45 12.87
N VAL A 55 19.82 15.29 13.79
CA VAL A 55 18.96 14.88 14.92
C VAL A 55 17.66 15.67 14.89
N HIS A 56 16.53 14.97 14.83
CA HIS A 56 15.18 15.54 14.96
C HIS A 56 14.53 15.00 16.25
N GLU A 57 14.45 15.87 17.26
CA GLU A 57 13.92 15.57 18.59
C GLU A 57 12.37 15.60 18.55
N ASP A 58 11.74 14.44 18.74
CA ASP A 58 10.27 14.28 18.68
C ASP A 58 9.78 13.19 19.67
N HIS A 59 9.60 13.57 20.94
CA HIS A 59 9.15 12.71 22.05
C HIS A 59 7.68 12.22 21.96
N LYS A 60 7.01 12.31 20.81
CA LYS A 60 5.59 11.88 20.65
C LYS A 60 5.38 10.37 20.79
N ALA A 61 6.43 9.56 20.67
CA ALA A 61 6.43 8.11 20.93
C ALA A 61 7.85 7.65 21.31
N PRO A 62 8.02 6.63 22.18
CA PRO A 62 9.33 6.16 22.65
C PRO A 62 10.06 5.28 21.62
N VAL A 63 10.29 5.85 20.44
CA VAL A 63 10.97 5.23 19.29
C VAL A 63 11.90 6.23 18.62
N VAL A 64 12.97 5.73 17.99
CA VAL A 64 13.93 6.50 17.21
C VAL A 64 14.10 5.81 15.84
N PHE A 65 13.89 6.56 14.76
CA PHE A 65 14.36 6.20 13.44
C PHE A 65 15.88 6.39 13.36
N VAL A 66 16.58 5.36 12.91
CA VAL A 66 18.00 5.40 12.54
C VAL A 66 18.07 5.13 11.05
N GLY A 67 18.69 6.04 10.29
CA GLY A 67 18.92 5.85 8.86
C GLY A 67 20.32 6.26 8.46
N VAL A 68 21.05 5.37 7.79
CA VAL A 68 22.41 5.59 7.30
C VAL A 68 22.40 5.61 5.78
N TRP A 69 22.92 6.70 5.21
CA TRP A 69 22.78 7.01 3.78
C TRP A 69 24.15 7.31 3.19
N TYR A 70 24.58 6.48 2.25
CA TYR A 70 25.86 6.56 1.57
C TYR A 70 25.67 7.16 0.17
N HIS A 71 26.47 8.18 -0.16
CA HIS A 71 26.43 8.83 -1.47
C HIS A 71 27.25 8.03 -2.50
N VAL A 72 26.85 6.78 -2.72
CA VAL A 72 27.37 5.84 -3.71
C VAL A 72 26.25 4.96 -4.25
N GLY A 73 26.08 4.90 -5.56
CA GLY A 73 25.09 4.05 -6.23
C GLY A 73 25.64 3.44 -7.52
N SER A 74 24.78 2.89 -8.36
CA SER A 74 25.26 2.26 -9.61
C SER A 74 25.89 3.26 -10.59
N LYS A 75 25.66 4.57 -10.42
CA LYS A 75 26.36 5.64 -11.17
C LYS A 75 27.86 5.74 -10.88
N ASP A 76 28.33 5.13 -9.79
CA ASP A 76 29.72 5.23 -9.33
C ASP A 76 30.51 3.95 -9.63
N GLU A 77 29.88 2.96 -10.29
CA GLU A 77 30.41 1.65 -10.63
C GLU A 77 31.55 1.72 -11.67
N PRO A 78 32.56 0.83 -11.60
CA PRO A 78 33.57 0.71 -12.64
C PRO A 78 32.98 0.19 -13.97
N GLU A 79 33.61 0.54 -15.08
CA GLU A 79 33.31 -0.06 -16.38
C GLU A 79 33.52 -1.59 -16.34
N GLY A 80 32.55 -2.35 -16.86
CA GLY A 80 32.52 -3.82 -16.78
C GLY A 80 32.17 -4.39 -15.41
N LYS A 81 31.66 -3.58 -14.47
CA LYS A 81 31.24 -3.98 -13.12
C LYS A 81 29.87 -3.38 -12.74
N THR A 82 28.91 -3.48 -13.66
CA THR A 82 27.52 -3.06 -13.46
C THR A 82 26.79 -3.90 -12.40
N GLY A 83 25.92 -3.26 -11.61
CA GLY A 83 25.15 -3.90 -10.52
C GLY A 83 25.95 -4.14 -9.24
N PHE A 84 27.21 -3.73 -9.22
CA PHE A 84 28.14 -3.95 -8.13
C PHE A 84 27.77 -3.16 -6.86
N ALA A 85 27.10 -2.01 -6.97
CA ALA A 85 26.56 -1.25 -5.84
C ALA A 85 25.37 -1.98 -5.18
N HIS A 86 24.57 -2.72 -5.94
CA HIS A 86 23.48 -3.56 -5.39
C HIS A 86 24.04 -4.84 -4.76
N LEU A 87 25.01 -5.49 -5.42
CA LEU A 87 25.76 -6.59 -4.81
C LEU A 87 26.43 -6.15 -3.50
N PHE A 88 26.94 -4.92 -3.42
CA PHE A 88 27.51 -4.39 -2.19
C PHE A 88 26.47 -4.19 -1.07
N GLU A 89 25.23 -3.81 -1.40
CA GLU A 89 24.14 -3.73 -0.42
C GLU A 89 23.82 -5.10 0.20
N HIS A 90 23.86 -6.16 -0.60
CA HIS A 90 23.70 -7.52 -0.12
C HIS A 90 24.84 -7.95 0.81
N LEU A 91 26.09 -7.62 0.47
CA LEU A 91 27.26 -7.92 1.31
C LEU A 91 27.20 -7.19 2.66
N MET A 92 26.59 -5.99 2.67
CA MET A 92 26.29 -5.18 3.86
C MET A 92 25.20 -5.78 4.78
N PHE A 93 24.70 -6.99 4.50
CA PHE A 93 23.90 -7.80 5.43
C PHE A 93 24.58 -9.10 5.90
N ASN A 94 25.72 -9.49 5.31
CA ASN A 94 26.44 -10.73 5.62
C ASN A 94 27.42 -10.59 6.81
N GLY A 95 27.05 -9.79 7.82
CA GLY A 95 27.79 -9.62 9.07
C GLY A 95 29.05 -8.74 9.00
N THR A 96 29.62 -8.47 10.16
CA THR A 96 30.76 -7.56 10.41
C THR A 96 31.82 -8.24 11.28
N GLU A 97 33.00 -7.63 11.44
CA GLU A 97 34.14 -8.23 12.14
C GLU A 97 33.82 -8.62 13.60
N ASN A 98 33.00 -7.84 14.30
CA ASN A 98 32.56 -8.17 15.66
C ASN A 98 31.16 -8.81 15.72
N TYR A 99 30.46 -8.95 14.58
CA TYR A 99 29.21 -9.71 14.46
C TYR A 99 29.04 -10.35 13.07
N ASP A 100 29.80 -11.42 12.83
CA ASP A 100 29.78 -12.16 11.56
C ASP A 100 28.59 -13.12 11.46
N LYS A 101 27.35 -12.59 11.31
CA LYS A 101 26.09 -13.33 11.10
C LYS A 101 25.02 -12.45 10.43
N ASP A 102 23.83 -13.03 10.18
CA ASP A 102 22.62 -12.33 9.74
C ASP A 102 22.40 -11.01 10.50
N TYR A 103 22.42 -9.91 9.74
CA TYR A 103 22.33 -8.53 10.22
C TYR A 103 20.95 -8.14 10.79
N PHE A 104 19.87 -8.81 10.36
CA PHE A 104 18.52 -8.47 10.77
C PHE A 104 18.18 -9.03 12.15
N LYS A 105 18.68 -10.22 12.51
CA LYS A 105 18.46 -10.94 13.77
C LYS A 105 18.59 -10.03 15.03
N PRO A 106 19.69 -9.29 15.24
CA PRO A 106 19.89 -8.49 16.46
C PRO A 106 18.92 -7.32 16.57
N LEU A 107 18.45 -6.81 15.41
CA LEU A 107 17.51 -5.70 15.29
C LEU A 107 16.06 -6.19 15.47
N GLN A 108 15.68 -7.31 14.86
CA GLN A 108 14.39 -7.98 15.11
C GLN A 108 14.20 -8.28 16.60
N GLU A 109 15.26 -8.70 17.28
CA GLU A 109 15.22 -8.94 18.73
C GLU A 109 14.71 -7.73 19.52
N ILE A 110 15.29 -6.53 19.29
CA ILE A 110 14.93 -5.29 20.00
C ILE A 110 13.60 -4.67 19.55
N GLY A 111 12.81 -5.38 18.74
CA GLY A 111 11.54 -4.86 18.22
C GLY A 111 11.74 -3.79 17.15
N ALA A 112 12.85 -3.84 16.39
CA ALA A 112 13.03 -2.96 15.26
C ALA A 112 11.95 -3.19 14.19
N THR A 113 11.43 -2.11 13.63
CA THR A 113 10.35 -2.09 12.64
C THR A 113 10.74 -1.26 11.42
N GLY A 114 10.11 -1.53 10.28
CA GLY A 114 10.40 -0.83 9.04
C GLY A 114 11.86 -0.93 8.58
N MET A 115 12.54 -2.03 8.92
CA MET A 115 13.93 -2.26 8.56
C MET A 115 14.09 -2.54 7.07
N ASN A 116 15.04 -1.90 6.39
CA ASN A 116 15.51 -2.37 5.08
C ASN A 116 16.86 -1.74 4.70
N GLY A 117 17.49 -2.27 3.66
CA GLY A 117 18.39 -1.52 2.79
C GLY A 117 17.68 -1.06 1.50
N THR A 118 18.36 -0.28 0.66
CA THR A 118 18.13 -0.24 -0.79
C THR A 118 19.32 0.43 -1.50
N THR A 119 19.65 0.00 -2.71
CA THR A 119 20.48 0.73 -3.67
C THR A 119 19.63 1.30 -4.81
N TRP A 120 20.06 2.43 -5.37
CA TRP A 120 19.60 2.97 -6.65
C TRP A 120 20.75 3.70 -7.36
N LEU A 121 20.52 4.18 -8.59
CA LEU A 121 21.47 4.93 -9.42
C LEU A 121 22.41 5.87 -8.63
N ASP A 122 21.87 6.73 -7.77
CA ASP A 122 22.67 7.75 -7.06
C ASP A 122 23.30 7.29 -5.73
N ARG A 123 22.78 6.23 -5.09
CA ARG A 123 22.93 6.02 -3.63
C ARG A 123 22.65 4.61 -3.13
N THR A 124 23.17 4.34 -1.93
CA THR A 124 22.88 3.14 -1.11
C THR A 124 22.44 3.61 0.27
N ASN A 125 21.41 2.99 0.86
CA ASN A 125 20.96 3.33 2.22
C ASN A 125 20.52 2.12 3.02
N TYR A 126 20.45 2.33 4.32
CA TYR A 126 19.87 1.41 5.30
C TYR A 126 19.10 2.20 6.34
N TYR A 127 18.05 1.59 6.91
CA TYR A 127 17.19 2.27 7.87
C TYR A 127 16.35 1.30 8.70
N GLN A 128 16.06 1.70 9.93
CA GLN A 128 15.19 1.00 10.88
C GLN A 128 14.52 2.00 11.84
N THR A 129 13.40 1.63 12.44
CA THR A 129 12.79 2.36 13.57
C THR A 129 12.79 1.44 14.80
N VAL A 130 13.45 1.86 15.88
CA VAL A 130 13.66 1.05 17.09
C VAL A 130 13.05 1.74 18.32
N PRO A 131 12.61 1.00 19.36
CA PRO A 131 12.30 1.60 20.65
C PRO A 131 13.52 2.35 21.21
N THR A 132 13.32 3.41 22.00
CA THR A 132 14.43 4.24 22.53
C THR A 132 15.48 3.41 23.28
N GLY A 133 15.06 2.39 24.04
CA GLY A 133 15.95 1.45 24.74
C GLY A 133 16.71 0.45 23.83
N GLY A 134 16.40 0.40 22.54
CA GLY A 134 17.11 -0.37 21.52
C GLY A 134 18.10 0.45 20.67
N LEU A 135 18.09 1.79 20.79
CA LEU A 135 18.90 2.71 19.99
C LEU A 135 20.38 2.34 19.98
N ASP A 136 20.97 2.06 21.14
CA ASP A 136 22.41 1.77 21.27
C ASP A 136 22.86 0.56 20.45
N ARG A 137 22.00 -0.45 20.30
CA ARG A 137 22.27 -1.58 19.41
C ARG A 137 22.12 -1.21 17.95
N ALA A 138 21.12 -0.41 17.60
CA ALA A 138 20.96 0.06 16.22
C ALA A 138 22.18 0.88 15.78
N LEU A 139 22.67 1.79 16.63
CA LEU A 139 23.87 2.58 16.35
C LEU A 139 25.13 1.69 16.24
N TRP A 140 25.30 0.72 17.14
CA TRP A 140 26.43 -0.22 17.07
C TRP A 140 26.40 -1.09 15.81
N MET A 141 25.25 -1.67 15.45
CA MET A 141 25.10 -2.46 14.22
C MET A 141 25.35 -1.62 12.96
N GLU A 142 25.00 -0.33 12.96
CA GLU A 142 25.27 0.58 11.86
C GLU A 142 26.75 0.98 11.75
N SER A 143 27.42 1.23 12.88
CA SER A 143 28.82 1.64 12.88
C SER A 143 29.78 0.48 12.61
N GLU A 144 29.49 -0.70 13.17
CA GLU A 144 30.12 -1.99 12.80
C GLU A 144 30.18 -2.16 11.29
N ARG A 145 29.06 -1.87 10.63
CA ARG A 145 28.93 -2.02 9.18
C ARG A 145 29.61 -0.90 8.38
N MET A 146 29.78 0.29 8.97
CA MET A 146 30.45 1.43 8.35
C MET A 146 31.98 1.38 8.51
N GLY A 147 32.48 0.85 9.64
CA GLY A 147 33.91 0.78 9.96
C GLY A 147 34.55 -0.59 9.77
N HIS A 148 33.85 -1.65 10.20
CA HIS A 148 34.41 -2.96 10.56
C HIS A 148 33.83 -4.10 9.72
N LEU A 149 33.60 -3.86 8.43
CA LEU A 149 33.04 -4.84 7.50
C LEU A 149 34.12 -5.71 6.82
N LEU A 150 35.31 -5.15 6.60
CA LEU A 150 36.30 -5.67 5.65
C LEU A 150 36.86 -7.05 6.01
N GLY A 151 37.06 -7.33 7.29
CA GLY A 151 37.51 -8.63 7.79
C GLY A 151 36.45 -9.72 7.67
N ALA A 152 35.17 -9.36 7.77
CA ALA A 152 34.05 -10.30 7.63
C ALA A 152 33.74 -10.67 6.17
N ILE A 153 34.06 -9.82 5.19
CA ILE A 153 33.86 -10.19 3.77
C ILE A 153 34.89 -11.26 3.35
N SER A 154 34.39 -12.49 3.16
CA SER A 154 35.08 -13.63 2.57
C SER A 154 34.71 -13.83 1.10
N GLN A 155 35.47 -14.65 0.38
CA GLN A 155 35.13 -15.05 -1.00
C GLN A 155 33.81 -15.87 -1.03
N GLU A 156 33.58 -16.72 -0.02
CA GLU A 156 32.37 -17.55 0.13
C GLU A 156 31.09 -16.71 0.21
N LYS A 157 31.06 -15.68 1.07
CA LYS A 157 29.93 -14.74 1.17
C LYS A 157 29.72 -13.94 -0.11
N LEU A 158 30.82 -13.64 -0.80
CA LEU A 158 30.78 -12.93 -2.06
C LEU A 158 30.15 -13.79 -3.16
N ASP A 159 30.51 -15.07 -3.25
CA ASP A 159 29.89 -15.99 -4.20
C ASP A 159 28.44 -16.34 -3.83
N GLU A 160 28.11 -16.48 -2.53
CA GLU A 160 26.71 -16.60 -2.06
C GLU A 160 25.87 -15.39 -2.53
N GLN A 161 26.31 -14.16 -2.22
CA GLN A 161 25.52 -12.97 -2.56
C GLN A 161 25.51 -12.65 -4.06
N ARG A 162 26.52 -13.07 -4.83
CA ARG A 162 26.43 -13.06 -6.30
C ARG A 162 25.29 -13.94 -6.78
N ASP A 163 25.19 -15.16 -6.28
CA ASP A 163 24.16 -16.08 -6.75
C ASP A 163 22.76 -15.72 -6.21
N VAL A 164 22.67 -15.10 -5.03
CA VAL A 164 21.43 -14.43 -4.55
C VAL A 164 21.04 -13.27 -5.48
N VAL A 165 21.93 -12.32 -5.78
CA VAL A 165 21.62 -11.15 -6.63
C VAL A 165 21.34 -11.55 -8.08
N LYS A 166 22.06 -12.54 -8.63
CA LYS A 166 21.73 -13.13 -9.94
C LYS A 166 20.37 -13.83 -9.90
N ASN A 167 20.00 -14.48 -8.80
CA ASN A 167 18.68 -15.09 -8.65
C ASN A 167 17.57 -14.05 -8.50
N GLU A 168 17.82 -12.95 -7.78
CA GLU A 168 16.92 -11.81 -7.74
C GLU A 168 16.76 -11.18 -9.13
N LYS A 169 17.86 -10.97 -9.87
CA LYS A 169 17.80 -10.52 -11.27
C LYS A 169 16.89 -11.43 -12.08
N ARG A 170 17.06 -12.76 -12.04
CA ARG A 170 16.15 -13.72 -12.71
C ARG A 170 14.69 -13.61 -12.24
N GLN A 171 14.42 -13.26 -10.99
CA GLN A 171 13.06 -13.08 -10.46
C GLN A 171 12.46 -11.72 -10.85
N GLY A 172 13.25 -10.65 -10.89
CA GLY A 172 12.88 -9.34 -11.41
C GLY A 172 12.62 -9.39 -12.91
N ASP A 173 13.51 -10.05 -13.64
CA ASP A 173 13.45 -10.23 -15.10
C ASP A 173 12.23 -11.03 -15.56
N ASN A 174 11.66 -11.88 -14.69
CA ASN A 174 10.41 -12.61 -14.95
C ASN A 174 9.14 -11.80 -14.55
N ARG A 175 9.25 -10.53 -14.14
CA ARG A 175 8.09 -9.66 -13.89
C ARG A 175 7.62 -9.01 -15.21
N PRO A 176 6.32 -8.96 -15.50
CA PRO A 176 5.80 -8.27 -16.68
C PRO A 176 6.30 -6.82 -16.78
N TYR A 177 6.75 -6.42 -17.97
CA TYR A 177 7.28 -5.10 -18.32
C TYR A 177 8.62 -4.72 -17.66
N ALA A 178 9.32 -5.66 -17.01
CA ALA A 178 10.63 -5.40 -16.39
C ALA A 178 11.75 -5.21 -17.42
N MET A 179 11.71 -5.94 -18.54
CA MET A 179 12.71 -5.84 -19.62
C MET A 179 12.80 -4.44 -20.25
N ALA A 180 11.76 -3.62 -20.07
CA ALA A 180 11.77 -2.24 -20.52
C ALA A 180 12.78 -1.34 -19.78
N GLU A 181 13.09 -1.61 -18.51
CA GLU A 181 13.99 -0.73 -17.73
C GLU A 181 15.42 -0.70 -18.31
N TYR A 182 15.86 -1.80 -18.92
CA TYR A 182 17.16 -1.88 -19.62
C TYR A 182 17.15 -1.02 -20.89
N LEU A 183 16.16 -1.20 -21.76
CA LEU A 183 16.02 -0.45 -23.01
C LEU A 183 15.74 1.05 -22.77
N GLU A 184 15.02 1.39 -21.70
CA GLU A 184 14.83 2.79 -21.27
C GLU A 184 16.13 3.47 -20.87
N ALA A 185 17.01 2.77 -20.14
CA ALA A 185 18.33 3.27 -19.76
C ALA A 185 19.25 3.42 -20.98
N GLU A 186 19.37 2.35 -21.78
CA GLU A 186 20.22 2.29 -22.98
C GLU A 186 19.76 3.27 -24.07
N GLY A 187 18.44 3.40 -24.28
CA GLY A 187 17.82 4.23 -25.30
C GLY A 187 17.78 5.72 -24.98
N LEU A 188 17.84 6.11 -23.70
CA LEU A 188 17.92 7.51 -23.24
C LEU A 188 19.34 8.04 -23.16
N PHE A 189 20.24 7.29 -22.52
CA PHE A 189 21.57 7.74 -22.10
C PHE A 189 22.67 7.13 -22.98
N PRO A 190 23.68 7.89 -23.43
CA PRO A 190 24.79 7.33 -24.21
C PRO A 190 25.66 6.40 -23.35
N LYS A 191 26.42 5.49 -23.97
CA LYS A 191 27.10 4.38 -23.26
C LYS A 191 28.08 4.83 -22.16
N GLU A 192 28.67 6.01 -22.31
CA GLU A 192 29.62 6.60 -21.35
C GLU A 192 28.92 7.26 -20.15
N HIS A 193 27.58 7.27 -20.13
CA HIS A 193 26.75 7.89 -19.10
C HIS A 193 26.47 6.92 -17.95
N PRO A 194 26.65 7.35 -16.68
CA PRO A 194 26.45 6.47 -15.52
C PRO A 194 25.03 5.91 -15.28
N TYR A 195 24.02 6.34 -16.04
CA TYR A 195 22.66 5.81 -16.00
C TYR A 195 22.29 4.99 -17.25
N HIS A 196 23.26 4.66 -18.11
CA HIS A 196 23.06 3.79 -19.27
C HIS A 196 22.72 2.34 -18.86
N HIS A 197 23.08 1.93 -17.64
CA HIS A 197 22.79 0.61 -17.09
C HIS A 197 21.90 0.66 -15.85
N SER A 198 21.10 -0.39 -15.68
CA SER A 198 20.27 -0.61 -14.47
C SER A 198 21.10 -0.87 -13.21
N THR A 199 20.56 -0.52 -12.03
CA THR A 199 21.18 -0.81 -10.73
C THR A 199 21.33 -2.31 -10.41
N ILE A 200 20.61 -3.21 -11.08
CA ILE A 200 20.76 -4.67 -10.92
C ILE A 200 21.90 -5.27 -11.76
N GLY A 201 22.43 -4.52 -12.75
CA GLY A 201 23.59 -4.89 -13.56
C GLY A 201 23.44 -6.09 -14.49
N SER A 202 24.58 -6.55 -15.02
CA SER A 202 24.71 -7.69 -15.94
C SER A 202 25.08 -8.99 -15.22
N MET A 203 24.70 -10.14 -15.79
CA MET A 203 25.08 -11.47 -15.28
C MET A 203 26.59 -11.73 -15.33
N GLU A 204 27.27 -11.13 -16.31
CA GLU A 204 28.70 -11.24 -16.53
C GLU A 204 29.46 -10.38 -15.51
N ASP A 205 29.07 -9.12 -15.35
CA ASP A 205 29.66 -8.15 -14.42
C ASP A 205 29.53 -8.60 -12.96
N LEU A 206 28.36 -9.10 -12.57
CA LEU A 206 28.11 -9.73 -11.26
C LEU A 206 28.97 -11.00 -11.04
N SER A 207 29.49 -11.63 -12.11
CA SER A 207 30.43 -12.75 -12.01
C SER A 207 31.89 -12.29 -12.01
N ASN A 208 32.20 -11.21 -12.74
CA ASN A 208 33.53 -10.63 -12.94
C ASN A 208 34.01 -9.70 -11.81
N ALA A 209 33.14 -9.39 -10.85
CA ALA A 209 33.56 -8.85 -9.56
C ALA A 209 34.67 -9.72 -8.92
N SER A 210 35.47 -9.15 -8.02
CA SER A 210 36.45 -9.89 -7.21
C SER A 210 36.37 -9.48 -5.74
N LEU A 211 36.95 -10.27 -4.83
CA LEU A 211 37.05 -9.89 -3.43
C LEU A 211 37.91 -8.63 -3.24
N GLU A 212 38.91 -8.42 -4.10
CA GLU A 212 39.72 -7.20 -4.12
C GLU A 212 38.87 -5.97 -4.50
N ASP A 213 38.03 -6.07 -5.55
CA ASP A 213 37.11 -5.00 -5.93
C ASP A 213 36.17 -4.62 -4.79
N VAL A 214 35.64 -5.62 -4.07
CA VAL A 214 34.68 -5.42 -2.98
C VAL A 214 35.35 -4.67 -1.82
N LYS A 215 36.56 -5.08 -1.43
CA LYS A 215 37.30 -4.39 -0.35
C LYS A 215 37.79 -3.00 -0.79
N GLY A 216 38.17 -2.83 -2.05
CA GLY A 216 38.49 -1.52 -2.64
C GLY A 216 37.28 -0.57 -2.70
N TRP A 217 36.11 -1.08 -3.08
CA TRP A 217 34.85 -0.32 -3.16
C TRP A 217 34.38 0.17 -1.80
N PHE A 218 34.40 -0.70 -0.78
CA PHE A 218 34.13 -0.30 0.60
C PHE A 218 35.07 0.83 1.06
N THR A 219 36.38 0.58 0.95
CA THR A 219 37.44 1.53 1.36
C THR A 219 37.31 2.89 0.66
N LYS A 220 36.83 2.89 -0.59
CA LYS A 220 36.64 4.10 -1.40
C LYS A 220 35.35 4.86 -1.05
N TYR A 221 34.23 4.18 -0.84
CA TYR A 221 32.90 4.80 -0.85
C TYR A 221 32.10 4.73 0.47
N TYR A 222 32.49 3.90 1.44
CA TYR A 222 31.73 3.69 2.67
C TYR A 222 32.31 4.38 3.92
N GLY A 223 33.43 5.09 3.77
CA GLY A 223 34.01 5.93 4.83
C GLY A 223 33.11 7.10 5.23
N ALA A 224 33.29 7.56 6.48
CA ALA A 224 32.43 8.52 7.17
C ALA A 224 32.14 9.83 6.39
N THR A 225 33.09 10.37 5.64
CA THR A 225 32.89 11.62 4.85
C THR A 225 31.94 11.45 3.66
N ASN A 226 31.65 10.22 3.22
CA ASN A 226 30.70 9.93 2.15
C ASN A 226 29.30 9.53 2.66
N ALA A 227 29.12 9.51 3.99
CA ALA A 227 27.92 9.02 4.67
C ALA A 227 27.20 10.10 5.48
N VAL A 228 25.90 9.89 5.71
CA VAL A 228 25.11 10.71 6.64
C VAL A 228 24.22 9.83 7.49
N VAL A 229 24.18 10.11 8.80
CA VAL A 229 23.28 9.45 9.76
C VAL A 229 22.17 10.40 10.16
N VAL A 230 20.93 9.91 10.11
CA VAL A 230 19.73 10.62 10.56
C VAL A 230 19.13 9.89 11.75
N LEU A 231 19.00 10.57 12.88
CA LEU A 231 18.32 10.13 14.09
C LEU A 231 17.05 10.98 14.27
N ALA A 232 15.88 10.35 14.37
CA ALA A 232 14.62 11.09 14.47
C ALA A 232 13.60 10.39 15.39
N GLY A 233 13.16 11.08 16.44
CA GLY A 233 12.23 10.55 17.45
C GLY A 233 12.62 10.92 18.87
N ASP A 234 12.39 10.01 19.82
CA ASP A 234 12.65 10.18 21.26
C ASP A 234 14.17 10.14 21.59
N ILE A 235 14.89 11.18 21.19
CA ILE A 235 16.33 11.36 21.40
C ILE A 235 16.69 12.85 21.41
N ASP A 236 17.36 13.31 22.46
CA ASP A 236 17.89 14.68 22.52
C ASP A 236 19.26 14.80 21.85
N VAL A 237 19.65 16.03 21.50
CA VAL A 237 20.86 16.30 20.70
C VAL A 237 22.17 16.03 21.45
N GLU A 238 22.23 16.17 22.78
CA GLU A 238 23.46 15.88 23.54
C GLU A 238 23.64 14.37 23.73
N THR A 239 22.55 13.64 24.01
CA THR A 239 22.52 12.17 23.96
C THR A 239 22.91 11.65 22.59
N ALA A 240 22.43 12.27 21.50
CA ALA A 240 22.80 11.92 20.14
C ALA A 240 24.29 12.15 19.86
N LYS A 241 24.85 13.30 20.23
CA LYS A 241 26.30 13.57 20.13
C LYS A 241 27.13 12.53 20.87
N ALA A 242 26.77 12.26 22.13
CA ALA A 242 27.48 11.30 22.98
C ALA A 242 27.47 9.89 22.38
N LYS A 243 26.30 9.40 21.92
CA LYS A 243 26.17 8.08 21.32
C LYS A 243 26.85 7.97 19.95
N MET A 244 26.70 8.98 19.09
CA MET A 244 27.38 8.99 17.78
C MET A 244 28.90 9.04 17.92
N ASN A 245 29.43 9.82 18.86
CA ASN A 245 30.86 9.81 19.16
C ASN A 245 31.32 8.48 19.78
N ALA A 246 30.49 7.83 20.61
CA ALA A 246 30.81 6.54 21.22
C ALA A 246 30.82 5.36 20.22
N TYR A 247 30.00 5.41 19.17
CA TYR A 247 29.85 4.31 18.21
C TYR A 247 30.53 4.53 16.85
N PHE A 248 30.68 5.77 16.38
CA PHE A 248 31.14 6.06 15.00
C PHE A 248 32.45 6.85 14.91
N ALA A 249 33.07 7.31 16.01
CA ALA A 249 34.26 8.16 15.93
C ALA A 249 35.53 7.43 15.44
N ASP A 250 35.58 6.11 15.57
CA ASP A 250 36.64 5.21 15.09
C ASP A 250 36.51 4.84 13.61
N VAL A 251 35.32 5.03 13.02
CA VAL A 251 35.06 4.78 11.60
C VAL A 251 36.00 5.64 10.74
N ASN A 252 36.62 5.01 9.73
CA ASN A 252 37.55 5.66 8.83
C ASN A 252 36.86 6.81 8.05
N PRO A 253 37.42 8.04 7.99
CA PRO A 253 36.93 9.12 7.15
C PRO A 253 36.68 8.76 5.68
N GLY A 254 37.43 7.80 5.13
CA GLY A 254 37.46 7.47 3.71
C GLY A 254 38.39 8.40 2.91
N VAL A 255 38.44 8.19 1.59
CA VAL A 255 39.23 9.02 0.68
C VAL A 255 38.38 10.12 0.04
N PRO A 256 38.93 11.30 -0.28
CA PRO A 256 38.21 12.34 -1.01
C PRO A 256 37.71 11.86 -2.38
N LEU A 257 36.43 12.09 -2.69
CA LEU A 257 35.78 11.62 -3.91
C LEU A 257 35.47 12.76 -4.89
N THR A 258 35.99 12.66 -6.10
CA THR A 258 35.55 13.46 -7.25
C THR A 258 34.21 12.94 -7.76
N ARG A 259 33.24 13.83 -8.01
CA ARG A 259 31.90 13.47 -8.49
C ARG A 259 31.49 14.29 -9.72
N LYS A 260 30.73 13.67 -10.63
CA LYS A 260 29.90 14.40 -11.62
C LYS A 260 28.68 14.96 -10.87
N THR A 261 28.25 16.18 -11.21
CA THR A 261 27.13 16.88 -10.52
C THR A 261 25.94 17.20 -11.42
N SER A 262 26.10 17.08 -12.74
CA SER A 262 25.06 17.23 -13.75
C SER A 262 25.55 16.62 -15.06
N TRP A 263 24.70 15.87 -15.75
CA TRP A 263 24.91 15.45 -17.13
C TRP A 263 23.58 15.03 -17.75
N VAL A 264 22.89 15.95 -18.41
CA VAL A 264 21.70 15.66 -19.22
C VAL A 264 22.16 15.42 -20.67
N PRO A 265 21.86 14.25 -21.29
CA PRO A 265 22.09 14.05 -22.72
C PRO A 265 21.26 15.02 -23.55
N ASN A 266 21.87 15.66 -24.54
CA ASN A 266 21.15 16.44 -25.55
C ASN A 266 20.55 15.48 -26.59
N ARG A 267 19.26 15.65 -26.92
CA ARG A 267 18.54 14.79 -27.87
C ARG A 267 17.75 15.62 -28.86
N THR A 268 18.19 15.65 -30.12
CA THR A 268 17.56 16.44 -31.19
C THR A 268 16.55 15.64 -32.03
N GLU A 269 16.48 14.33 -31.86
CA GLU A 269 15.67 13.42 -32.67
C GLU A 269 14.95 12.38 -31.79
N ASN A 270 13.75 11.96 -32.21
CA ASN A 270 13.04 10.86 -31.58
C ASN A 270 13.67 9.52 -31.98
N THR A 271 13.90 8.62 -31.02
CA THR A 271 14.14 7.19 -31.32
C THR A 271 12.89 6.37 -31.02
N THR A 272 12.68 5.26 -31.73
CA THR A 272 11.54 4.37 -31.51
C THR A 272 11.99 2.91 -31.57
N GLU A 273 11.52 2.13 -30.61
CA GLU A 273 11.86 0.72 -30.44
C GLU A 273 10.61 -0.12 -30.13
N VAL A 274 10.65 -1.39 -30.53
CA VAL A 274 9.60 -2.38 -30.29
C VAL A 274 10.22 -3.63 -29.68
N MET A 275 9.79 -3.97 -28.47
CA MET A 275 10.24 -5.13 -27.71
C MET A 275 9.09 -6.12 -27.48
N TYR A 276 9.44 -7.40 -27.33
CA TYR A 276 8.51 -8.47 -26.98
C TYR A 276 8.89 -9.03 -25.60
N ASP A 277 7.95 -8.97 -24.66
CA ASP A 277 8.11 -9.31 -23.25
C ASP A 277 6.89 -10.07 -22.73
N LYS A 278 6.98 -10.65 -21.54
CA LYS A 278 6.09 -11.68 -20.99
C LYS A 278 4.82 -11.09 -20.37
N VAL A 279 4.12 -10.28 -21.17
CA VAL A 279 3.10 -9.32 -20.74
C VAL A 279 1.70 -9.63 -21.30
N PRO A 280 0.60 -9.34 -20.57
CA PRO A 280 -0.76 -9.64 -21.03
C PRO A 280 -1.40 -8.57 -21.93
N GLN A 281 -0.80 -7.37 -22.01
CA GLN A 281 -1.34 -6.21 -22.73
C GLN A 281 -0.22 -5.41 -23.39
N PRO A 282 -0.42 -4.87 -24.61
CA PRO A 282 0.52 -3.92 -25.21
C PRO A 282 0.73 -2.70 -24.32
N GLN A 283 1.93 -2.12 -24.33
CA GLN A 283 2.23 -0.89 -23.60
C GLN A 283 3.11 0.02 -24.45
N VAL A 284 2.81 1.31 -24.49
CA VAL A 284 3.66 2.36 -25.08
C VAL A 284 4.20 3.27 -23.99
N ARG A 285 5.48 3.63 -24.12
CA ARG A 285 6.18 4.56 -23.23
C ARG A 285 6.91 5.63 -24.05
N TYR A 286 6.87 6.86 -23.56
CA TYR A 286 7.60 8.01 -24.09
C TYR A 286 8.46 8.57 -22.96
N LEU A 287 9.76 8.72 -23.20
CA LEU A 287 10.72 9.14 -22.18
C LEU A 287 11.63 10.27 -22.66
N TRP A 288 11.97 11.16 -21.73
CA TRP A 288 12.91 12.26 -21.93
C TRP A 288 13.90 12.31 -20.77
N ALA A 289 15.18 12.53 -21.07
CA ALA A 289 16.16 12.93 -20.07
C ALA A 289 15.99 14.43 -19.77
N VAL A 290 15.83 14.78 -18.49
CA VAL A 290 15.58 16.15 -18.01
C VAL A 290 16.52 16.47 -16.83
N PRO A 291 16.57 17.70 -16.29
CA PRO A 291 17.59 18.09 -15.30
C PRO A 291 17.68 17.25 -14.02
N GLY A 292 18.80 17.43 -13.31
CA GLY A 292 18.99 16.89 -11.97
C GLY A 292 17.88 17.32 -11.00
N ARG A 293 17.60 16.43 -10.04
CA ARG A 293 16.48 16.47 -9.07
C ARG A 293 16.36 17.73 -8.21
N THR A 294 17.43 18.50 -8.08
CA THR A 294 17.53 19.72 -7.28
C THR A 294 17.11 20.99 -8.03
N SER A 295 16.84 20.88 -9.34
CA SER A 295 16.40 21.99 -10.18
C SER A 295 14.93 22.41 -9.93
N GLN A 296 14.64 23.69 -10.16
CA GLN A 296 13.27 24.19 -10.26
C GLN A 296 12.52 23.52 -11.42
N ASP A 297 13.21 23.30 -12.55
CA ASP A 297 12.68 22.65 -13.75
C ASP A 297 12.02 21.30 -13.43
N VAL A 298 12.66 20.45 -12.62
CA VAL A 298 12.08 19.15 -12.21
C VAL A 298 10.85 19.31 -11.31
N ALA A 299 10.78 20.36 -10.48
CA ALA A 299 9.58 20.65 -9.70
C ALA A 299 8.40 21.07 -10.60
N GLU A 300 8.65 21.88 -11.63
CA GLU A 300 7.64 22.29 -12.59
C GLU A 300 7.22 21.16 -13.55
N LEU A 301 8.17 20.32 -13.98
CA LEU A 301 7.87 19.10 -14.73
C LEU A 301 7.05 18.09 -13.92
N THR A 302 7.17 18.06 -12.58
CA THR A 302 6.29 17.26 -11.72
C THR A 302 4.83 17.74 -11.78
N LEU A 303 4.61 19.05 -11.94
CA LEU A 303 3.27 19.61 -12.15
C LEU A 303 2.75 19.27 -13.55
N THR A 304 3.60 19.34 -14.59
CA THR A 304 3.29 18.91 -15.96
C THR A 304 2.86 17.45 -16.03
N SER A 305 3.65 16.53 -15.46
CA SER A 305 3.33 15.10 -15.48
C SER A 305 2.01 14.80 -14.76
N ALA A 306 1.74 15.48 -13.65
CA ALA A 306 0.49 15.32 -12.91
C ALA A 306 -0.75 15.80 -13.69
N VAL A 307 -0.65 16.90 -14.46
CA VAL A 307 -1.75 17.37 -15.33
C VAL A 307 -1.99 16.41 -16.50
N LEU A 308 -0.93 15.85 -17.08
CA LEU A 308 -1.01 14.91 -18.19
C LEU A 308 -1.56 13.54 -17.78
N GLY A 309 -1.11 12.98 -16.64
CA GLY A 309 -1.35 11.56 -16.31
C GLY A 309 -1.62 11.19 -14.84
N ASN A 310 -1.91 12.11 -13.91
CA ASN A 310 -2.26 11.75 -12.53
C ASN A 310 -3.78 11.92 -12.21
N GLY A 311 -4.45 10.80 -11.92
CA GLY A 311 -5.85 10.74 -11.47
C GLY A 311 -6.91 10.81 -12.57
N LYS A 312 -8.18 10.53 -12.22
CA LYS A 312 -9.33 10.51 -13.16
C LYS A 312 -9.50 11.81 -13.97
N ASN A 313 -8.99 12.94 -13.47
CA ASN A 313 -9.09 14.25 -14.11
C ASN A 313 -7.88 14.67 -14.96
N ALA A 314 -6.88 13.80 -15.16
CA ALA A 314 -5.74 14.04 -16.04
C ALA A 314 -6.10 13.97 -17.53
N ARG A 315 -5.40 14.75 -18.39
CA ARG A 315 -5.76 14.89 -19.81
C ARG A 315 -5.69 13.57 -20.59
N LEU A 316 -4.64 12.78 -20.40
CA LEU A 316 -4.49 11.50 -21.07
C LEU A 316 -5.48 10.45 -20.54
N TYR A 317 -5.79 10.47 -19.24
CA TYR A 317 -6.79 9.55 -18.66
C TYR A 317 -8.18 9.80 -19.24
N LYS A 318 -8.59 11.07 -19.33
CA LYS A 318 -9.87 11.46 -19.94
C LYS A 318 -9.99 10.94 -21.37
N LYS A 319 -9.02 11.24 -22.23
CA LYS A 319 -9.05 10.78 -23.63
C LYS A 319 -8.92 9.26 -23.77
N LEU A 320 -7.83 8.67 -23.27
CA LEU A 320 -7.46 7.27 -23.58
C LEU A 320 -8.26 6.23 -22.78
N VAL A 321 -8.57 6.48 -21.51
CA VAL A 321 -9.22 5.48 -20.63
C VAL A 321 -10.73 5.70 -20.55
N HIS A 322 -11.18 6.95 -20.40
CA HIS A 322 -12.59 7.25 -20.15
C HIS A 322 -13.42 7.47 -21.44
N GLU A 323 -12.97 8.36 -22.33
CA GLU A 323 -13.70 8.77 -23.54
C GLU A 323 -13.57 7.73 -24.66
N MET A 324 -12.33 7.50 -25.12
CA MET A 324 -12.03 6.62 -26.26
C MET A 324 -11.85 5.16 -25.84
N LYS A 325 -11.59 4.90 -24.55
CA LYS A 325 -11.53 3.56 -23.92
C LYS A 325 -10.53 2.60 -24.59
N LEU A 326 -9.44 3.13 -25.14
CA LEU A 326 -8.35 2.40 -25.81
C LEU A 326 -7.33 1.85 -24.79
N ALA A 327 -7.08 2.59 -23.71
CA ALA A 327 -6.17 2.20 -22.65
C ALA A 327 -6.90 1.58 -21.43
N THR A 328 -6.26 0.63 -20.77
CA THR A 328 -6.66 0.12 -19.45
C THR A 328 -6.09 0.97 -18.32
N ALA A 329 -4.88 1.51 -18.52
CA ALA A 329 -4.22 2.44 -17.60
C ALA A 329 -3.34 3.44 -18.38
N VAL A 330 -3.18 4.65 -17.84
CA VAL A 330 -2.22 5.63 -18.32
C VAL A 330 -1.63 6.39 -17.14
N SER A 331 -0.35 6.74 -17.21
CA SER A 331 0.35 7.51 -16.18
C SER A 331 1.36 8.47 -16.79
N ALA A 332 1.76 9.49 -16.03
CA ALA A 332 2.93 10.29 -16.33
C ALA A 332 3.61 10.76 -15.03
N TYR A 333 4.93 10.70 -14.98
CA TYR A 333 5.72 11.01 -13.77
C TYR A 333 7.13 11.49 -14.10
N VAL A 334 7.86 11.93 -13.08
CA VAL A 334 9.30 12.23 -13.15
C VAL A 334 10.05 11.34 -12.16
N GLN A 335 10.87 10.42 -12.66
CA GLN A 335 11.87 9.69 -11.87
C GLN A 335 13.06 10.63 -11.63
N LYS A 336 13.30 11.02 -10.37
CA LYS A 336 14.24 12.08 -10.03
C LYS A 336 15.60 11.49 -9.63
N PHE A 337 16.68 11.89 -10.31
CA PHE A 337 18.06 11.48 -10.04
C PHE A 337 19.03 12.68 -10.03
N GLU A 338 20.27 12.48 -9.58
CA GLU A 338 21.26 13.56 -9.37
C GLU A 338 21.74 14.21 -10.66
N LEU A 339 22.26 13.44 -11.62
CA LEU A 339 22.88 13.94 -12.86
C LEU A 339 21.83 14.42 -13.88
N ALA A 340 20.73 13.68 -13.99
CA ALA A 340 19.61 13.90 -14.90
C ALA A 340 18.40 13.07 -14.42
N SER A 341 17.21 13.66 -14.38
CA SER A 341 15.97 12.94 -14.10
C SER A 341 15.38 12.38 -15.39
N ILE A 342 14.41 11.47 -15.30
CA ILE A 342 13.65 10.96 -16.44
C ILE A 342 12.20 11.43 -16.33
N PHE A 343 11.69 12.12 -17.35
CA PHE A 343 10.25 12.34 -17.52
C PHE A 343 9.67 11.17 -18.32
N SER A 344 8.57 10.59 -17.88
CA SER A 344 7.92 9.46 -18.56
C SER A 344 6.41 9.68 -18.72
N ILE A 345 5.87 9.25 -19.87
CA ILE A 345 4.45 9.02 -20.13
C ILE A 345 4.30 7.56 -20.53
N SER A 346 3.38 6.82 -19.92
CA SER A 346 3.12 5.42 -20.25
C SER A 346 1.63 5.11 -20.36
N ALA A 347 1.22 4.37 -21.39
CA ALA A 347 -0.15 3.89 -21.57
C ALA A 347 -0.15 2.38 -21.80
N THR A 348 -0.93 1.65 -20.99
CA THR A 348 -1.17 0.21 -21.15
C THR A 348 -2.49 0.04 -21.90
N LEU A 349 -2.45 -0.69 -23.00
CA LEU A 349 -3.54 -0.75 -23.97
C LEU A 349 -4.46 -1.93 -23.67
N LYS A 350 -5.68 -1.90 -24.21
CA LYS A 350 -6.47 -3.14 -24.30
C LYS A 350 -5.84 -4.07 -25.35
N PRO A 351 -6.15 -5.39 -25.29
CA PRO A 351 -5.95 -6.28 -26.42
C PRO A 351 -6.52 -5.67 -27.71
N ASP A 352 -5.88 -5.98 -28.84
CA ASP A 352 -6.31 -5.60 -30.20
C ASP A 352 -6.51 -4.10 -30.46
N THR A 353 -5.97 -3.25 -29.57
CA THR A 353 -5.96 -1.78 -29.75
C THR A 353 -4.85 -1.37 -30.72
N ASP A 354 -5.19 -0.51 -31.67
CA ASP A 354 -4.23 0.15 -32.55
C ASP A 354 -3.23 0.98 -31.74
N VAL A 355 -1.96 0.55 -31.77
CA VAL A 355 -0.85 1.19 -31.06
C VAL A 355 -0.59 2.59 -31.60
N ASP A 356 -0.59 2.76 -32.92
CA ASP A 356 -0.28 4.04 -33.57
C ASP A 356 -1.41 5.06 -33.36
N GLN A 357 -2.66 4.61 -33.30
CA GLN A 357 -3.78 5.46 -32.85
C GLN A 357 -3.52 6.03 -31.45
N VAL A 358 -3.06 5.22 -30.50
CA VAL A 358 -2.78 5.67 -29.13
C VAL A 358 -1.55 6.59 -29.08
N LYS A 359 -0.49 6.29 -29.84
CA LYS A 359 0.68 7.17 -30.00
C LYS A 359 0.28 8.57 -30.47
N GLN A 360 -0.52 8.67 -31.53
CA GLN A 360 -1.03 9.94 -32.05
C GLN A 360 -1.84 10.73 -31.02
N ILE A 361 -2.63 10.05 -30.16
CA ILE A 361 -3.41 10.71 -29.10
C ILE A 361 -2.48 11.23 -27.98
N ILE A 362 -1.43 10.50 -27.61
CA ILE A 362 -0.41 10.95 -26.64
C ILE A 362 0.31 12.18 -27.18
N GLU A 363 0.85 12.09 -28.40
CA GLU A 363 1.61 13.15 -29.06
C GLU A 363 0.78 14.43 -29.25
N LYS A 364 -0.46 14.29 -29.74
CA LYS A 364 -1.38 15.43 -29.87
C LYS A 364 -1.69 16.07 -28.51
N THR A 365 -1.92 15.28 -27.47
CA THR A 365 -2.27 15.81 -26.13
C THR A 365 -1.07 16.46 -25.44
N LEU A 366 0.15 15.98 -25.71
CA LEU A 366 1.39 16.65 -25.32
C LEU A 366 1.53 17.98 -26.07
N ALA A 367 1.39 17.99 -27.40
CA ALA A 367 1.47 19.23 -28.20
C ALA A 367 0.44 20.30 -27.75
N GLU A 368 -0.82 19.90 -27.51
CA GLU A 368 -1.86 20.76 -26.91
C GLU A 368 -1.43 21.35 -25.56
N PHE A 369 -0.69 20.60 -24.73
CA PHE A 369 -0.14 21.07 -23.46
C PHE A 369 1.06 22.02 -23.66
N LEU A 370 1.97 21.73 -24.59
CA LEU A 370 3.11 22.60 -24.87
C LEU A 370 2.65 23.96 -25.41
N GLU A 371 1.64 23.99 -26.28
CA GLU A 371 1.06 25.23 -26.83
C GLU A 371 0.30 26.06 -25.79
N ASN A 372 -0.50 25.43 -24.92
CA ASN A 372 -1.49 26.14 -24.08
C ASN A 372 -1.18 26.13 -22.57
N GLY A 373 -0.25 25.27 -22.13
CA GLY A 373 0.05 25.01 -20.72
C GLY A 373 -1.10 24.33 -19.94
N PRO A 374 -0.96 24.20 -18.61
CA PRO A 374 -2.04 23.75 -17.75
C PRO A 374 -3.11 24.85 -17.60
N GLU A 375 -4.38 24.49 -17.40
CA GLU A 375 -5.43 25.43 -17.00
C GLU A 375 -5.23 25.95 -15.58
N LYS A 376 -5.93 27.05 -15.24
CA LYS A 376 -5.95 27.59 -13.88
C LYS A 376 -6.51 26.59 -12.85
N ASN A 377 -7.53 25.81 -13.25
CA ASN A 377 -8.15 24.82 -12.38
C ASN A 377 -7.32 23.55 -12.28
N GLU A 378 -6.77 23.03 -13.38
CA GLU A 378 -5.83 21.90 -13.38
C GLU A 378 -4.63 22.16 -12.46
N LEU A 379 -3.96 23.30 -12.61
CA LEU A 379 -2.78 23.64 -11.80
C LEU A 379 -3.11 23.81 -10.31
N LYS A 380 -4.25 24.42 -9.98
CA LYS A 380 -4.70 24.55 -8.58
C LYS A 380 -5.01 23.19 -7.96
N ARG A 381 -5.63 22.30 -8.72
CA ARG A 381 -6.05 20.95 -8.32
C ARG A 381 -4.84 20.05 -8.03
N VAL A 382 -3.88 20.02 -8.95
CA VAL A 382 -2.63 19.26 -8.78
C VAL A 382 -1.85 19.67 -7.53
N LYS A 383 -1.70 20.98 -7.27
CA LYS A 383 -1.02 21.48 -6.05
C LYS A 383 -1.69 21.00 -4.77
N ALA A 384 -3.03 21.02 -4.71
CA ALA A 384 -3.79 20.58 -3.53
C ALA A 384 -3.65 19.07 -3.23
N ILE A 385 -3.46 18.24 -4.26
CA ILE A 385 -3.15 16.80 -4.11
C ILE A 385 -1.74 16.63 -3.50
N LEU A 386 -0.72 17.24 -4.13
CA LEU A 386 0.69 17.11 -3.71
C LEU A 386 0.95 17.66 -2.29
N ASP A 387 0.32 18.79 -1.93
CA ASP A 387 0.26 19.30 -0.54
C ASP A 387 -0.27 18.20 0.41
N GLY A 388 -1.42 17.61 0.07
CA GLY A 388 -2.14 16.67 0.93
C GLY A 388 -1.38 15.37 1.15
N ASP A 389 -0.83 14.79 0.09
CA ASP A 389 -0.07 13.53 0.17
C ASP A 389 1.25 13.71 0.93
N THR A 390 1.91 14.86 0.73
CA THR A 390 3.12 15.19 1.50
C THR A 390 2.80 15.31 2.99
N ILE A 391 1.75 16.04 3.38
CA ILE A 391 1.34 16.18 4.78
C ILE A 391 0.93 14.83 5.38
N ARG A 392 0.15 14.00 4.67
CA ARG A 392 -0.22 12.64 5.11
C ARG A 392 1.00 11.74 5.33
N SER A 393 2.03 11.84 4.50
CA SER A 393 3.25 11.03 4.65
C SER A 393 4.00 11.27 5.97
N LEU A 394 3.81 12.45 6.59
CA LEU A 394 4.41 12.84 7.86
C LEU A 394 3.66 12.30 9.10
N GLU A 395 2.53 11.58 8.95
CA GLU A 395 1.83 10.91 10.06
C GLU A 395 2.68 9.84 10.77
N SER A 396 3.71 9.28 10.11
CA SER A 396 4.56 8.21 10.65
C SER A 396 6.03 8.64 10.76
N VAL A 397 6.72 8.14 11.78
CA VAL A 397 8.17 8.26 11.98
C VAL A 397 8.90 7.60 10.80
N SER A 398 8.42 6.45 10.30
CA SER A 398 8.99 5.82 9.10
C SER A 398 8.82 6.68 7.84
N GLY A 399 7.76 7.49 7.76
CA GLY A 399 7.53 8.46 6.68
C GLY A 399 8.43 9.69 6.81
N LYS A 400 8.51 10.29 8.00
CA LYS A 400 9.45 11.38 8.35
C LYS A 400 10.90 10.99 8.06
N GLY A 401 11.37 9.84 8.55
CA GLY A 401 12.73 9.35 8.33
C GLY A 401 13.04 9.16 6.84
N ARG A 402 12.10 8.59 6.08
CA ARG A 402 12.21 8.50 4.61
C ARG A 402 12.16 9.85 3.91
N MET A 403 11.50 10.88 4.44
CA MET A 403 11.54 12.24 3.86
C MET A 403 12.85 12.99 4.21
N LEU A 404 13.19 13.08 5.50
CA LEU A 404 14.40 13.73 6.00
C LEU A 404 15.65 13.20 5.31
N ALA A 405 15.81 11.88 5.27
CA ALA A 405 17.02 11.27 4.75
C ALA A 405 17.06 11.22 3.22
N LYS A 406 15.91 11.20 2.52
CA LYS A 406 15.85 11.54 1.09
C LYS A 406 16.29 12.98 0.85
N GLY A 407 15.84 13.95 1.64
CA GLY A 407 16.27 15.35 1.51
C GLY A 407 17.78 15.50 1.71
N GLN A 408 18.29 14.97 2.82
CA GLN A 408 19.70 15.08 3.15
C GLN A 408 20.60 14.39 2.12
N LEU A 409 20.35 13.14 1.72
CA LEU A 409 21.22 12.50 0.73
C LEU A 409 21.06 13.15 -0.66
N TYR A 410 19.84 13.40 -1.13
CA TYR A 410 19.63 13.84 -2.52
C TYR A 410 19.77 15.35 -2.77
N ALA A 411 19.87 16.17 -1.72
CA ALA A 411 19.98 17.62 -1.83
C ALA A 411 20.91 18.27 -0.78
N ASN A 412 21.60 17.48 0.05
CA ASN A 412 22.40 17.93 1.20
C ASN A 412 21.63 18.82 2.22
N ASP A 413 20.31 18.62 2.27
CA ASP A 413 19.39 19.44 3.06
C ASP A 413 18.20 18.57 3.51
N PRO A 414 18.10 18.20 4.81
CA PRO A 414 17.01 17.34 5.30
C PRO A 414 15.63 17.97 5.12
N ASN A 415 15.57 19.30 5.07
CA ASN A 415 14.36 20.10 4.93
C ASN A 415 14.11 20.50 3.45
N PHE A 416 14.80 19.90 2.49
CA PHE A 416 14.60 20.16 1.05
C PHE A 416 13.14 20.00 0.59
N ILE A 417 12.35 19.15 1.27
CA ILE A 417 10.91 19.00 1.02
C ILE A 417 10.17 20.35 1.14
N ASN A 418 10.52 21.21 2.09
CA ASN A 418 9.92 22.53 2.27
C ASN A 418 10.26 23.47 1.11
N ARG A 419 11.51 23.44 0.63
CA ARG A 419 11.94 24.22 -0.54
C ARG A 419 11.24 23.73 -1.82
N SER A 420 11.08 22.42 -1.96
CA SER A 420 10.34 21.80 -3.07
C SER A 420 8.85 22.15 -3.05
N LEU A 421 8.19 22.10 -1.87
CA LEU A 421 6.80 22.56 -1.68
C LEU A 421 6.65 24.05 -1.98
N ALA A 422 7.60 24.89 -1.58
CA ALA A 422 7.59 26.32 -1.88
C ALA A 422 7.69 26.60 -3.38
N TRP A 423 8.60 25.92 -4.10
CA TRP A 423 8.70 26.02 -5.56
C TRP A 423 7.42 25.54 -6.26
N MET A 424 6.91 24.35 -5.90
CA MET A 424 5.68 23.84 -6.50
C MET A 424 4.48 24.75 -6.22
N ASN A 425 4.34 25.33 -5.03
CA ASN A 425 3.27 26.27 -4.72
C ASN A 425 3.45 27.64 -5.38
N GLY A 426 4.67 28.15 -5.54
CA GLY A 426 4.97 29.39 -6.26
C GLY A 426 4.85 29.31 -7.79
N ALA A 427 5.05 28.13 -8.40
CA ALA A 427 5.09 27.97 -9.85
C ALA A 427 3.83 28.50 -10.58
N SER A 428 4.02 29.40 -11.55
CA SER A 428 2.92 29.96 -12.34
C SER A 428 2.54 29.06 -13.52
N ARG A 429 1.33 29.24 -14.09
CA ARG A 429 0.92 28.54 -15.33
C ARG A 429 1.94 28.70 -16.46
N LYS A 430 2.55 29.88 -16.58
CA LYS A 430 3.50 30.21 -17.65
C LYS A 430 4.89 29.62 -17.38
N ALA A 431 5.30 29.50 -16.12
CA ALA A 431 6.53 28.80 -15.76
C ALA A 431 6.42 27.30 -16.13
N VAL A 432 5.37 26.62 -15.62
CA VAL A 432 5.09 25.20 -15.94
C VAL A 432 4.99 24.96 -17.44
N GLN A 433 4.36 25.87 -18.21
CA GLN A 433 4.36 25.80 -19.67
C GLN A 433 5.77 25.93 -20.26
N ASN A 434 6.50 27.01 -19.94
CA ASN A 434 7.81 27.29 -20.53
C ASN A 434 8.82 26.18 -20.22
N THR A 435 8.77 25.59 -19.02
CA THR A 435 9.63 24.48 -18.62
C THR A 435 9.24 23.16 -19.30
N ALA A 436 7.95 22.91 -19.52
CA ALA A 436 7.52 21.79 -20.34
C ALA A 436 7.96 21.94 -21.81
N GLN A 437 7.83 23.15 -22.38
CA GLN A 437 8.37 23.48 -23.70
C GLN A 437 9.88 23.22 -23.76
N LYS A 438 10.65 23.72 -22.79
CA LYS A 438 12.12 23.60 -22.72
C LYS A 438 12.67 22.17 -22.73
N TRP A 439 11.91 21.18 -22.26
CA TRP A 439 12.42 19.81 -22.03
C TRP A 439 11.64 18.70 -22.73
N LEU A 440 10.40 18.96 -23.18
CA LEU A 440 9.54 17.98 -23.84
C LEU A 440 9.27 18.33 -25.31
N SER A 441 9.89 19.40 -25.84
CA SER A 441 10.10 19.57 -27.29
C SER A 441 11.19 18.67 -27.85
N ASP A 442 12.07 18.20 -26.97
CA ASP A 442 13.31 17.50 -27.33
C ASP A 442 13.05 16.03 -27.68
N GLY A 443 14.04 15.41 -28.32
CA GLY A 443 13.96 14.07 -28.88
C GLY A 443 13.68 13.00 -27.82
N SER A 444 12.46 12.46 -27.82
CA SER A 444 12.05 11.37 -26.95
C SER A 444 12.75 10.05 -27.30
N HIS A 445 12.81 9.13 -26.33
CA HIS A 445 12.89 7.70 -26.62
C HIS A 445 11.49 7.12 -26.50
N GLN A 446 11.03 6.37 -27.50
CA GLN A 446 9.71 5.74 -27.55
C GLN A 446 9.83 4.22 -27.56
N LEU A 447 9.22 3.54 -26.59
CA LEU A 447 9.31 2.09 -26.45
C LEU A 447 7.91 1.46 -26.49
N THR A 448 7.74 0.43 -27.33
CA THR A 448 6.50 -0.34 -27.49
C THR A 448 6.72 -1.78 -27.04
N ILE A 449 5.85 -2.31 -26.18
CA ILE A 449 6.01 -3.61 -25.51
C ILE A 449 4.86 -4.54 -25.90
N LEU A 450 5.15 -5.79 -26.29
CA LEU A 450 4.19 -6.78 -26.81
C LEU A 450 4.32 -8.20 -26.16
N PRO A 451 3.28 -9.07 -26.11
CA PRO A 451 3.21 -10.31 -25.27
C PRO A 451 4.15 -11.53 -25.51
N HIS A 452 4.36 -12.35 -24.44
CA HIS A 452 5.15 -13.61 -24.32
C HIS A 452 4.90 -14.32 -22.93
N GLY A 453 5.70 -15.31 -22.44
CA GLY A 453 5.54 -15.93 -21.08
C GLY A 453 6.74 -16.71 -20.43
N ASP A 454 6.78 -16.81 -19.08
CA ASP A 454 7.49 -17.74 -18.10
C ASP A 454 8.97 -18.20 -18.29
N HIS A 455 9.84 -18.63 -17.34
CA HIS A 455 9.96 -18.87 -15.85
C HIS A 455 11.50 -19.12 -15.57
N LYS A 456 12.15 -19.48 -14.43
CA LYS A 456 12.13 -19.30 -12.94
C LYS A 456 13.52 -19.82 -12.37
N ALA A 457 13.96 -19.53 -11.11
CA ALA A 457 15.26 -20.01 -10.54
C ALA A 457 15.39 -19.97 -8.98
N THR A 458 16.43 -20.63 -8.40
CA THR A 458 16.93 -20.63 -6.97
C THR A 458 18.29 -21.43 -6.88
N THR A 459 19.16 -21.56 -5.84
CA THR A 459 19.29 -21.26 -4.37
C THR A 459 20.80 -21.15 -3.95
N ALA A 460 21.15 -20.76 -2.71
CA ALA A 460 22.54 -20.79 -2.11
C ALA A 460 22.54 -20.98 -0.56
N THR A 461 23.72 -21.12 0.12
CA THR A 461 23.83 -21.49 1.56
C THR A 461 25.08 -21.00 2.36
N ALA A 462 24.88 -20.20 3.43
CA ALA A 462 25.85 -19.95 4.53
C ALA A 462 25.49 -20.65 5.88
N ASP A 463 26.46 -20.76 6.81
CA ASP A 463 26.23 -21.20 8.21
C ASP A 463 25.63 -20.07 9.11
N ARG A 464 24.85 -20.46 10.12
CA ARG A 464 23.84 -19.62 10.80
C ARG A 464 23.84 -19.77 12.33
N SER A 465 24.89 -20.37 12.89
CA SER A 465 24.81 -21.27 14.05
C SER A 465 24.59 -20.68 15.46
N VAL A 466 24.65 -19.35 15.71
CA VAL A 466 24.46 -18.76 17.08
C VAL A 466 23.73 -17.40 17.09
N MET A 467 22.58 -17.27 17.81
CA MET A 467 21.81 -16.02 17.95
C MET A 467 22.31 -15.10 19.11
N PRO A 468 22.23 -13.76 19.00
CA PRO A 468 22.37 -12.83 20.14
C PRO A 468 21.20 -12.81 21.13
N ALA A 469 21.21 -11.85 22.07
CA ALA A 469 20.18 -11.66 23.11
C ALA A 469 19.86 -10.17 23.32
N MET A 470 18.71 -9.85 23.95
CA MET A 470 18.00 -8.56 23.86
C MET A 470 18.12 -7.67 25.11
N THR A 471 17.91 -6.34 25.01
CA THR A 471 18.26 -5.36 26.08
C THR A 471 17.11 -4.60 26.78
N LYS A 472 16.08 -4.06 26.09
CA LYS A 472 14.97 -3.29 26.74
C LYS A 472 13.65 -3.34 25.95
N THR A 473 12.55 -3.00 26.63
CA THR A 473 11.18 -2.90 26.09
C THR A 473 10.54 -1.54 26.44
N ALA A 474 9.49 -1.15 25.70
CA ALA A 474 8.72 0.08 25.95
C ALA A 474 7.21 -0.20 25.90
N ASP A 475 6.42 0.52 26.71
CA ASP A 475 5.00 0.28 26.90
C ASP A 475 4.09 1.03 25.91
N LEU A 476 2.93 0.46 25.62
CA LEU A 476 1.91 1.07 24.77
C LEU A 476 1.07 2.10 25.55
N GLN A 477 0.94 3.31 25.00
CA GLN A 477 -0.06 4.30 25.43
C GLN A 477 -1.07 4.57 24.30
N LEU A 478 -2.34 4.72 24.68
CA LEU A 478 -3.44 5.11 23.81
C LEU A 478 -4.06 6.43 24.31
N PRO A 479 -4.46 7.35 23.41
CA PRO A 479 -5.22 8.54 23.83
C PRO A 479 -6.61 8.15 24.33
N GLU A 480 -7.20 8.98 25.20
CA GLU A 480 -8.56 8.79 25.70
C GLU A 480 -9.62 8.91 24.59
N LEU A 481 -10.78 8.26 24.78
CA LEU A 481 -11.94 8.38 23.88
C LEU A 481 -12.97 9.35 24.45
N GLN A 482 -13.13 10.49 23.77
CA GLN A 482 -14.24 11.41 24.00
C GLN A 482 -15.47 10.93 23.21
N LYS A 483 -16.68 11.22 23.70
CA LYS A 483 -17.94 10.82 23.05
C LYS A 483 -18.99 11.92 23.12
N THR A 484 -19.78 12.06 22.06
CA THR A 484 -21.03 12.83 22.05
C THR A 484 -22.08 12.16 21.16
N THR A 485 -23.28 12.72 21.08
CA THR A 485 -24.36 12.26 20.21
C THR A 485 -24.95 13.47 19.49
N LEU A 486 -25.06 13.39 18.16
CA LEU A 486 -25.67 14.45 17.35
C LEU A 486 -27.19 14.50 17.58
N SER A 487 -27.81 15.62 17.22
CA SER A 487 -29.26 15.90 17.35
C SER A 487 -30.20 14.86 16.71
N ASN A 488 -29.71 14.04 15.77
CA ASN A 488 -30.42 12.91 15.16
C ASN A 488 -30.06 11.51 15.72
N GLY A 489 -29.26 11.43 16.78
CA GLY A 489 -28.90 10.18 17.44
C GLY A 489 -27.61 9.52 16.96
N ILE A 490 -26.92 10.06 15.96
CA ILE A 490 -25.61 9.54 15.54
C ILE A 490 -24.61 9.69 16.68
N THR A 491 -24.01 8.59 17.12
CA THR A 491 -22.91 8.62 18.10
C THR A 491 -21.62 9.08 17.43
N VAL A 492 -20.89 9.99 18.07
CA VAL A 492 -19.56 10.44 17.67
C VAL A 492 -18.54 9.98 18.71
N VAL A 493 -17.45 9.35 18.27
CA VAL A 493 -16.34 8.87 19.12
C VAL A 493 -15.03 9.47 18.60
N LEU A 494 -14.30 10.18 19.46
CA LEU A 494 -13.14 10.98 19.07
C LEU A 494 -11.89 10.62 19.90
N ALA A 495 -10.73 10.57 19.24
CA ALA A 495 -9.42 10.50 19.86
C ALA A 495 -8.49 11.59 19.31
N GLU A 496 -7.85 12.36 20.18
CA GLU A 496 -7.06 13.54 19.78
C GLU A 496 -5.64 13.16 19.32
N ARG A 497 -5.20 13.72 18.18
CA ARG A 497 -3.86 13.52 17.59
C ARG A 497 -3.39 14.78 16.84
N HIS A 498 -2.86 15.75 17.58
CA HIS A 498 -2.40 17.06 17.04
C HIS A 498 -1.02 17.02 16.34
N ALA A 499 -0.51 15.85 15.95
CA ALA A 499 0.87 15.69 15.46
C ALA A 499 1.09 16.23 14.03
N VAL A 500 0.03 16.30 13.21
CA VAL A 500 -0.02 16.91 11.88
C VAL A 500 -1.42 17.51 11.67
N PRO A 501 -1.61 18.54 10.80
CA PRO A 501 -2.90 19.21 10.60
C PRO A 501 -3.88 18.39 9.72
N VAL A 502 -4.12 17.13 10.08
CA VAL A 502 -5.00 16.16 9.41
C VAL A 502 -6.06 15.69 10.39
N VAL A 503 -7.28 15.46 9.90
CA VAL A 503 -8.34 14.77 10.61
C VAL A 503 -8.83 13.60 9.75
N ASN A 504 -8.68 12.40 10.28
CA ASN A 504 -9.17 11.16 9.70
C ASN A 504 -10.49 10.79 10.37
N MET A 505 -11.52 10.50 9.58
CA MET A 505 -12.87 10.18 10.03
C MET A 505 -13.41 8.94 9.32
N SER A 506 -14.35 8.25 9.94
CA SER A 506 -15.14 7.23 9.26
C SER A 506 -16.52 7.10 9.87
N ILE A 507 -17.53 6.96 9.02
CA ILE A 507 -18.89 6.62 9.43
C ILE A 507 -19.07 5.13 9.19
N GLN A 508 -19.30 4.38 10.26
CA GLN A 508 -19.45 2.93 10.26
C GLN A 508 -20.92 2.57 10.42
N PHE A 509 -21.38 1.60 9.62
CA PHE A 509 -22.74 1.06 9.64
C PHE A 509 -22.72 -0.42 10.01
N ASP A 510 -23.72 -0.87 10.77
CA ASP A 510 -24.02 -2.30 10.95
C ASP A 510 -24.67 -2.90 9.70
N ALA A 511 -23.88 -2.92 8.63
CA ALA A 511 -24.19 -3.37 7.27
C ALA A 511 -23.17 -4.46 6.86
N GLY A 512 -22.54 -4.37 5.70
CA GLY A 512 -21.55 -5.34 5.21
C GLY A 512 -22.13 -6.31 4.18
N ARG A 513 -21.25 -7.08 3.52
CA ARG A 513 -21.61 -8.08 2.49
C ARG A 513 -22.54 -9.18 3.01
N SER A 514 -22.62 -9.36 4.33
CA SER A 514 -23.61 -10.20 5.03
C SER A 514 -25.06 -9.67 5.03
N THR A 515 -25.33 -8.59 4.31
CA THR A 515 -26.67 -7.99 4.16
C THR A 515 -27.25 -8.14 2.76
N ASP A 516 -26.47 -8.71 1.83
CA ASP A 516 -26.99 -9.26 0.58
C ASP A 516 -27.96 -10.42 0.87
N VAL A 517 -28.91 -10.65 -0.04
CA VAL A 517 -29.91 -11.72 0.04
C VAL A 517 -29.93 -12.55 -1.26
N PRO A 518 -30.39 -13.81 -1.23
CA PRO A 518 -30.49 -14.65 -2.42
C PRO A 518 -31.24 -13.96 -3.58
N GLY A 519 -30.67 -14.02 -4.79
CA GLY A 519 -31.17 -13.34 -5.99
C GLY A 519 -30.82 -11.84 -6.09
N LYS A 520 -30.23 -11.24 -5.04
CA LYS A 520 -29.71 -9.86 -5.01
C LYS A 520 -28.28 -9.83 -4.44
N GLU A 521 -27.51 -10.88 -4.70
CA GLU A 521 -26.10 -10.98 -4.31
C GLU A 521 -25.29 -9.85 -4.95
N GLY A 522 -24.34 -9.28 -4.19
CA GLY A 522 -23.49 -8.16 -4.62
C GLY A 522 -24.12 -6.77 -4.43
N ALA A 523 -25.37 -6.66 -3.97
CA ALA A 523 -26.06 -5.37 -3.79
C ALA A 523 -25.27 -4.39 -2.91
N ALA A 524 -24.74 -4.83 -1.77
CA ALA A 524 -23.97 -4.00 -0.87
C ALA A 524 -22.65 -3.49 -1.51
N ASN A 525 -21.99 -4.31 -2.33
CA ASN A 525 -20.78 -3.92 -3.05
C ASN A 525 -21.09 -2.96 -4.20
N PHE A 526 -22.15 -3.21 -4.96
CA PHE A 526 -22.59 -2.36 -6.08
C PHE A 526 -23.05 -0.99 -5.59
N ALA A 527 -23.80 -0.95 -4.47
CA ALA A 527 -24.22 0.28 -3.80
C ALA A 527 -23.03 1.16 -3.36
N PHE A 528 -21.97 0.55 -2.79
CA PHE A 528 -20.76 1.26 -2.36
C PHE A 528 -19.83 1.65 -3.51
N GLY A 529 -19.77 0.85 -4.59
CA GLY A 529 -19.08 1.23 -5.82
C GLY A 529 -19.67 2.49 -6.43
N LEU A 530 -20.99 2.51 -6.64
CA LEU A 530 -21.69 3.64 -7.24
C LEU A 530 -21.72 4.91 -6.36
N MET A 531 -21.55 4.79 -5.04
CA MET A 531 -21.31 5.97 -4.18
C MET A 531 -20.00 6.70 -4.54
N ASN A 532 -18.99 6.00 -5.07
CA ASN A 532 -17.75 6.61 -5.57
C ASN A 532 -17.89 7.23 -6.98
N GLU A 533 -19.00 6.98 -7.67
CA GLU A 533 -19.29 7.56 -8.99
C GLU A 533 -20.22 8.79 -8.92
N GLY A 534 -20.58 9.25 -7.72
CA GLY A 534 -21.01 10.62 -7.47
C GLY A 534 -22.31 10.75 -6.67
N THR A 535 -22.67 12.01 -6.41
CA THR A 535 -23.87 12.37 -5.62
C THR A 535 -25.03 12.78 -6.53
N LYS A 536 -26.22 13.01 -5.98
CA LYS A 536 -27.37 13.58 -6.72
C LYS A 536 -27.05 14.92 -7.38
N SER A 537 -26.08 15.67 -6.83
CA SER A 537 -25.68 16.99 -7.32
C SER A 537 -24.35 17.01 -8.10
N LEU A 538 -23.52 15.95 -8.00
CA LEU A 538 -22.18 15.88 -8.61
C LEU A 538 -22.00 14.60 -9.44
N THR A 539 -21.53 14.74 -10.68
CA THR A 539 -21.00 13.61 -11.47
C THR A 539 -19.71 13.04 -10.86
N SER A 540 -19.31 11.83 -11.27
CA SER A 540 -18.05 11.18 -10.88
C SER A 540 -16.82 12.11 -11.04
N LEU A 541 -16.75 12.85 -12.16
CA LEU A 541 -15.64 13.77 -12.44
C LEU A 541 -15.68 15.05 -11.60
N GLU A 542 -16.88 15.61 -11.35
CA GLU A 542 -17.04 16.79 -10.49
C GLU A 542 -16.78 16.47 -9.02
N MET A 543 -17.23 15.31 -8.54
CA MET A 543 -16.93 14.82 -7.20
C MET A 543 -15.43 14.56 -7.04
N ALA A 544 -14.78 13.89 -8.00
CA ALA A 544 -13.33 13.71 -8.00
C ALA A 544 -12.59 15.06 -7.96
N ASN A 545 -12.95 15.99 -8.85
CA ASN A 545 -12.40 17.34 -8.87
C ASN A 545 -12.62 18.08 -7.54
N ARG A 546 -13.75 17.86 -6.85
CA ARG A 546 -14.03 18.43 -5.54
C ARG A 546 -13.19 17.79 -4.42
N LYS A 547 -12.97 16.46 -4.42
CA LYS A 547 -12.03 15.76 -3.53
C LYS A 547 -10.61 16.32 -3.71
N GLU A 548 -10.14 16.33 -4.95
CA GLU A 548 -8.82 16.83 -5.35
C GLU A 548 -8.59 18.30 -4.95
N MET A 549 -9.54 19.21 -5.25
CA MET A 549 -9.44 20.64 -4.86
C MET A 549 -9.41 20.89 -3.34
N LEU A 550 -9.91 19.94 -2.54
CA LEU A 550 -9.89 20.01 -1.07
C LEU A 550 -8.66 19.32 -0.47
N GLY A 551 -7.84 18.64 -1.27
CA GLY A 551 -6.76 17.78 -0.79
C GLY A 551 -7.27 16.61 0.06
N ALA A 552 -8.53 16.22 -0.10
CA ALA A 552 -9.24 15.28 0.76
C ALA A 552 -9.42 13.92 0.08
N ASP A 553 -9.24 12.85 0.85
CA ASP A 553 -9.54 11.48 0.42
C ASP A 553 -10.91 11.06 0.98
N ILE A 554 -11.73 10.40 0.16
CA ILE A 554 -12.97 9.74 0.60
C ILE A 554 -12.95 8.33 0.02
N GLY A 555 -12.88 7.34 0.92
CA GLY A 555 -12.81 5.93 0.63
C GLY A 555 -14.08 5.17 1.05
N PHE A 556 -14.30 4.02 0.42
CA PHE A 556 -15.48 3.19 0.60
C PHE A 556 -15.04 1.78 0.97
N SER A 557 -15.60 1.21 2.03
CA SER A 557 -15.25 -0.13 2.52
C SER A 557 -16.50 -0.94 2.80
N ASN A 558 -16.55 -2.17 2.31
CA ASN A 558 -17.65 -3.11 2.54
C ASN A 558 -17.09 -4.46 2.99
N ASN A 559 -16.94 -4.62 4.31
CA ASN A 559 -16.40 -5.83 4.93
C ASN A 559 -17.49 -6.92 5.05
N ARG A 560 -17.19 -8.05 5.70
CA ARG A 560 -18.17 -9.12 5.89
C ARG A 560 -19.39 -8.61 6.68
N ASP A 561 -19.16 -8.00 7.84
CA ASP A 561 -20.20 -7.63 8.81
C ASP A 561 -20.31 -6.12 9.12
N SER A 562 -19.65 -5.27 8.35
CA SER A 562 -19.77 -3.81 8.46
C SER A 562 -19.45 -3.14 7.13
N SER A 563 -20.06 -1.98 6.89
CA SER A 563 -19.67 -1.07 5.80
C SER A 563 -19.26 0.26 6.41
N SER A 564 -18.35 0.98 5.75
CA SER A 564 -17.94 2.31 6.20
C SER A 564 -17.50 3.20 5.05
N ILE A 565 -17.67 4.51 5.27
CA ILE A 565 -17.21 5.55 4.34
C ILE A 565 -16.23 6.43 5.11
N SER A 566 -14.97 6.46 4.69
CA SER A 566 -13.90 7.23 5.34
C SER A 566 -13.73 8.61 4.72
N LEU A 567 -13.16 9.54 5.49
CA LEU A 567 -12.73 10.86 5.04
C LEU A 567 -11.37 11.17 5.69
N SER A 568 -10.33 11.44 4.89
CA SER A 568 -9.10 12.06 5.36
C SER A 568 -9.05 13.51 4.87
N ALA A 569 -9.06 14.46 5.80
CA ALA A 569 -9.15 15.89 5.48
C ALA A 569 -8.03 16.71 6.14
N LEU A 570 -7.43 17.61 5.37
CA LEU A 570 -6.57 18.66 5.93
C LEU A 570 -7.41 19.62 6.78
N LYS A 571 -6.94 19.97 7.98
CA LYS A 571 -7.65 20.85 8.94
C LYS A 571 -8.11 22.17 8.31
N LYS A 572 -7.29 22.76 7.42
CA LYS A 572 -7.60 23.97 6.65
C LYS A 572 -8.87 23.87 5.78
N ASN A 573 -9.24 22.66 5.38
CA ASN A 573 -10.38 22.35 4.50
C ASN A 573 -11.45 21.46 5.19
N LEU A 574 -11.37 21.25 6.51
CA LEU A 574 -12.16 20.25 7.24
C LEU A 574 -13.68 20.39 7.01
N ASN A 575 -14.23 21.59 7.18
CA ASN A 575 -15.65 21.87 7.02
C ASN A 575 -16.18 21.60 5.59
N PRO A 576 -15.60 22.15 4.50
CA PRO A 576 -16.03 21.84 3.14
C PRO A 576 -15.74 20.38 2.71
N SER A 577 -14.81 19.67 3.35
CA SER A 577 -14.60 18.23 3.14
C SER A 577 -15.67 17.38 3.81
N ILE A 578 -16.06 17.70 5.06
CA ILE A 578 -17.20 17.06 5.73
C ILE A 578 -18.51 17.33 4.96
N ALA A 579 -18.68 18.53 4.39
CA ALA A 579 -19.82 18.85 3.53
C ALA A 579 -19.92 17.91 2.30
N LEU A 580 -18.80 17.64 1.62
CA LEU A 580 -18.76 16.71 0.49
C LEU A 580 -19.06 15.27 0.94
N TRP A 581 -18.43 14.85 2.04
CA TRP A 581 -18.60 13.51 2.60
C TRP A 581 -20.03 13.24 3.08
N ALA A 582 -20.70 14.25 3.64
CA ALA A 582 -22.11 14.19 3.97
C ALA A 582 -23.01 14.05 2.72
N ASP A 583 -22.75 14.80 1.65
CA ASP A 583 -23.50 14.65 0.38
C ASP A 583 -23.27 13.26 -0.26
N VAL A 584 -22.05 12.70 -0.15
CA VAL A 584 -21.75 11.32 -0.57
C VAL A 584 -22.53 10.28 0.22
N VAL A 585 -22.62 10.43 1.55
CA VAL A 585 -23.32 9.48 2.43
C VAL A 585 -24.85 9.57 2.25
N GLN A 586 -25.41 10.78 2.14
CA GLN A 586 -26.85 11.03 2.20
C GLN A 586 -27.52 11.13 0.82
N ASN A 587 -26.76 11.50 -0.20
CA ASN A 587 -27.25 11.75 -1.55
C ASN A 587 -26.44 11.00 -2.63
N PRO A 588 -26.26 9.66 -2.56
CA PRO A 588 -25.70 8.91 -3.68
C PRO A 588 -26.51 9.15 -4.96
N GLY A 589 -25.81 9.37 -6.08
CA GLY A 589 -26.44 9.77 -7.34
C GLY A 589 -27.13 8.64 -8.07
N TYR A 590 -26.49 7.46 -8.10
CA TYR A 590 -26.99 6.23 -8.76
C TYR A 590 -27.60 6.48 -10.15
N ARG A 591 -26.94 7.32 -10.96
CA ARG A 591 -27.42 7.67 -12.31
C ARG A 591 -27.43 6.44 -13.22
N PRO A 592 -28.37 6.31 -14.17
CA PRO A 592 -28.42 5.17 -15.09
C PRO A 592 -27.11 4.92 -15.85
N GLU A 593 -26.43 5.98 -16.28
CA GLU A 593 -25.15 5.91 -16.99
C GLU A 593 -23.95 5.54 -16.10
N ASP A 594 -24.04 5.78 -14.80
CA ASP A 594 -23.08 5.27 -13.81
C ASP A 594 -23.40 3.80 -13.49
N LEU A 595 -24.68 3.47 -13.26
CA LEU A 595 -25.21 2.13 -13.01
C LEU A 595 -24.77 1.12 -14.08
N GLU A 596 -24.99 1.42 -15.37
CA GLU A 596 -24.62 0.50 -16.46
C GLU A 596 -23.10 0.42 -16.70
N ARG A 597 -22.35 1.49 -16.41
CA ARG A 597 -20.88 1.45 -16.45
C ARG A 597 -20.34 0.49 -15.40
N ASP A 598 -20.77 0.66 -14.15
CA ASP A 598 -20.29 -0.15 -13.03
C ASP A 598 -20.83 -1.59 -13.13
N ARG A 599 -22.05 -1.79 -13.67
CA ARG A 599 -22.56 -3.13 -14.03
C ARG A 599 -21.60 -3.86 -14.97
N ALA A 600 -21.16 -3.20 -16.04
CA ALA A 600 -20.23 -3.79 -17.00
C ALA A 600 -18.85 -4.09 -16.37
N ILE A 601 -18.37 -3.24 -15.45
CA ILE A 601 -17.13 -3.47 -14.68
C ILE A 601 -17.28 -4.69 -13.76
N ILE A 602 -18.36 -4.78 -12.98
CA ILE A 602 -18.61 -5.91 -12.06
C ILE A 602 -18.80 -7.22 -12.83
N LEU A 603 -19.48 -7.21 -13.98
CA LEU A 603 -19.61 -8.40 -14.83
C LEU A 603 -18.25 -8.89 -15.36
N ASN A 604 -17.35 -7.99 -15.77
CA ASN A 604 -15.97 -8.35 -16.13
C ASN A 604 -15.20 -8.92 -14.92
N GLN A 605 -15.40 -8.37 -13.71
CA GLN A 605 -14.77 -8.90 -12.50
C GLN A 605 -15.30 -10.30 -12.13
N ILE A 606 -16.59 -10.58 -12.36
CA ILE A 606 -17.18 -11.91 -12.18
C ILE A 606 -16.60 -12.90 -13.18
N GLU A 607 -16.47 -12.51 -14.46
CA GLU A 607 -15.86 -13.34 -15.50
C GLU A 607 -14.38 -13.67 -15.19
N GLN A 608 -13.58 -12.66 -14.82
CA GLN A 608 -12.19 -12.85 -14.38
C GLN A 608 -12.10 -13.73 -13.11
N ALA A 609 -13.06 -13.62 -12.19
CA ALA A 609 -13.13 -14.46 -11.00
C ALA A 609 -13.40 -15.94 -11.31
N LYS A 610 -14.10 -16.27 -12.41
CA LYS A 610 -14.35 -17.66 -12.82
C LYS A 610 -13.10 -18.38 -13.37
N VAL A 611 -12.07 -17.65 -13.79
CA VAL A 611 -10.80 -18.24 -14.28
C VAL A 611 -9.64 -18.14 -13.28
N ASN A 612 -9.79 -17.30 -12.24
CA ASN A 612 -8.79 -17.08 -11.18
C ASN A 612 -8.88 -18.13 -10.06
N PRO A 613 -7.86 -18.99 -9.84
CA PRO A 613 -7.93 -20.07 -8.84
C PRO A 613 -8.21 -19.61 -7.41
N ARG A 614 -7.74 -18.43 -6.99
CA ARG A 614 -7.98 -17.89 -5.65
C ARG A 614 -9.43 -17.41 -5.46
N SER A 615 -10.05 -16.91 -6.52
CA SER A 615 -11.47 -16.53 -6.50
C SER A 615 -12.38 -17.75 -6.53
N ILE A 616 -12.08 -18.72 -7.40
CA ILE A 616 -12.80 -20.02 -7.47
C ILE A 616 -12.78 -20.71 -6.10
N THR A 617 -11.57 -20.93 -5.54
CA THR A 617 -11.41 -21.63 -4.25
C THR A 617 -12.17 -20.96 -3.11
N MET A 618 -12.06 -19.63 -2.94
CA MET A 618 -12.77 -18.93 -1.87
C MET A 618 -14.30 -18.98 -2.07
N ASN A 619 -14.81 -18.74 -3.28
CA ASN A 619 -16.24 -18.75 -3.57
C ASN A 619 -16.86 -20.14 -3.33
N LEU A 620 -16.21 -21.19 -3.81
CA LEU A 620 -16.66 -22.57 -3.60
C LEU A 620 -16.58 -22.95 -2.12
N LEU A 621 -15.52 -22.59 -1.40
CA LEU A 621 -15.40 -22.89 0.02
C LEU A 621 -16.49 -22.21 0.85
N THR A 622 -16.76 -20.92 0.62
CA THR A 622 -17.84 -20.21 1.34
C THR A 622 -19.21 -20.79 1.01
N LYS A 623 -19.52 -21.02 -0.28
CA LYS A 623 -20.79 -21.61 -0.73
C LYS A 623 -21.01 -23.01 -0.11
N THR A 624 -19.96 -23.81 -0.04
CA THR A 624 -20.02 -25.22 0.37
C THR A 624 -20.01 -25.39 1.89
N VAL A 625 -19.36 -24.50 2.65
CA VAL A 625 -19.34 -24.54 4.13
C VAL A 625 -20.56 -23.86 4.75
N TYR A 626 -21.02 -22.72 4.22
CA TYR A 626 -22.19 -22.01 4.78
C TYR A 626 -23.53 -22.41 4.15
N GLY A 627 -23.53 -23.01 2.96
CA GLY A 627 -24.73 -23.24 2.16
C GLY A 627 -25.16 -22.00 1.35
N PRO A 628 -26.05 -22.16 0.36
CA PRO A 628 -26.48 -21.08 -0.52
C PRO A 628 -27.42 -20.06 0.16
N ASP A 629 -28.17 -20.48 1.19
CA ASP A 629 -29.16 -19.62 1.85
C ASP A 629 -28.58 -18.74 2.97
N HIS A 630 -27.33 -19.00 3.39
CA HIS A 630 -26.67 -18.24 4.45
C HIS A 630 -25.85 -17.07 3.86
N PRO A 631 -25.97 -15.81 4.34
CA PRO A 631 -25.33 -14.65 3.71
C PRO A 631 -23.79 -14.74 3.58
N TYR A 632 -23.10 -15.49 4.45
CA TYR A 632 -21.66 -15.73 4.33
C TYR A 632 -21.24 -16.69 3.21
N GLY A 633 -22.19 -17.44 2.63
CA GLY A 633 -21.99 -18.34 1.49
C GLY A 633 -22.35 -17.72 0.13
N LEU A 634 -23.04 -16.58 0.11
CA LEU A 634 -23.35 -15.83 -1.11
C LEU A 634 -22.08 -15.29 -1.78
N ASN A 635 -22.04 -15.29 -3.11
CA ASN A 635 -20.93 -14.66 -3.84
C ASN A 635 -21.03 -13.14 -3.65
N SER A 636 -20.11 -12.57 -2.85
CA SER A 636 -20.19 -11.17 -2.46
C SER A 636 -19.83 -10.15 -3.56
N THR A 637 -19.31 -10.60 -4.71
CA THR A 637 -19.21 -9.76 -5.92
C THR A 637 -20.56 -9.71 -6.68
N GLY A 638 -21.50 -10.57 -6.30
CA GLY A 638 -22.72 -10.86 -7.02
C GLY A 638 -22.58 -12.03 -7.99
N THR A 639 -23.71 -12.46 -8.55
CA THR A 639 -23.76 -13.41 -9.65
C THR A 639 -24.01 -12.66 -10.95
N GLU A 640 -23.71 -13.28 -12.09
CA GLU A 640 -24.05 -12.70 -13.41
C GLU A 640 -25.56 -12.39 -13.52
N ALA A 641 -26.41 -13.26 -12.94
CA ALA A 641 -27.85 -13.07 -12.91
C ALA A 641 -28.27 -11.92 -11.97
N SER A 642 -27.78 -11.88 -10.73
CA SER A 642 -28.15 -10.83 -9.76
C SER A 642 -27.65 -9.46 -10.20
N ILE A 643 -26.43 -9.36 -10.73
CA ILE A 643 -25.86 -8.11 -11.24
C ILE A 643 -26.52 -7.66 -12.55
N LYS A 644 -27.01 -8.57 -13.41
CA LYS A 644 -27.88 -8.19 -14.54
C LYS A 644 -29.28 -7.74 -14.09
N ALA A 645 -29.83 -8.35 -13.03
CA ALA A 645 -31.17 -8.05 -12.50
C ALA A 645 -31.20 -6.95 -11.42
N MET A 646 -30.06 -6.31 -11.10
CA MET A 646 -29.99 -5.24 -10.10
C MET A 646 -30.53 -3.92 -10.68
N THR A 647 -31.61 -3.42 -10.11
CA THR A 647 -32.18 -2.10 -10.45
C THR A 647 -31.56 -1.01 -9.56
N ARG A 648 -31.72 0.24 -9.95
CA ARG A 648 -31.34 1.39 -9.11
C ARG A 648 -32.19 1.45 -7.82
N GLU A 649 -33.44 1.02 -7.92
CA GLU A 649 -34.42 1.00 -6.86
C GLU A 649 -34.06 -0.05 -5.79
N ASP A 650 -33.43 -1.17 -6.16
CA ASP A 650 -32.80 -2.11 -5.21
C ASP A 650 -31.69 -1.43 -4.39
N LEU A 651 -30.84 -0.62 -5.03
CA LEU A 651 -29.73 0.07 -4.35
C LEU A 651 -30.22 1.17 -3.41
N PHE A 652 -31.31 1.86 -3.76
CA PHE A 652 -31.96 2.79 -2.83
C PHE A 652 -32.63 2.04 -1.66
N ALA A 653 -33.30 0.90 -1.90
CA ALA A 653 -33.87 0.08 -0.83
C ALA A 653 -32.79 -0.49 0.12
N PHE A 654 -31.62 -0.85 -0.41
CA PHE A 654 -30.45 -1.22 0.40
C PHE A 654 -30.01 -0.06 1.31
N ASN A 655 -29.87 1.15 0.79
CA ASN A 655 -29.49 2.31 1.59
C ASN A 655 -30.54 2.63 2.67
N ASP A 656 -31.82 2.65 2.32
CA ASP A 656 -32.93 2.88 3.23
C ASP A 656 -32.95 1.91 4.43
N ALA A 657 -32.56 0.65 4.20
CA ALA A 657 -32.45 -0.37 5.23
C ALA A 657 -31.15 -0.28 6.07
N TRP A 658 -30.01 0.09 5.47
CA TRP A 658 -28.68 -0.12 6.08
C TRP A 658 -27.85 1.15 6.31
N ILE A 659 -27.98 2.15 5.43
CA ILE A 659 -27.18 3.37 5.40
C ILE A 659 -28.05 4.52 5.91
N ARG A 660 -28.15 4.58 7.25
CA ARG A 660 -29.13 5.40 8.00
C ARG A 660 -28.56 5.85 9.35
N PRO A 661 -28.97 7.03 9.88
CA PRO A 661 -28.34 7.63 11.06
C PRO A 661 -28.47 6.77 12.33
N ASP A 662 -29.59 6.06 12.49
CA ASP A 662 -29.88 5.11 13.57
C ASP A 662 -29.10 3.78 13.48
N LYS A 663 -28.29 3.59 12.43
CA LYS A 663 -27.28 2.51 12.32
C LYS A 663 -25.84 3.04 12.30
N ALA A 664 -25.62 4.35 12.45
CA ALA A 664 -24.34 4.99 12.22
C ALA A 664 -23.57 5.30 13.51
N THR A 665 -22.25 5.10 13.47
CA THR A 665 -21.30 5.72 14.41
C THR A 665 -20.22 6.44 13.63
N ILE A 666 -19.92 7.70 13.99
CA ILE A 666 -18.82 8.48 13.41
C ILE A 666 -17.61 8.37 14.34
N PHE A 667 -16.50 7.84 13.82
CA PHE A 667 -15.21 7.82 14.48
C PHE A 667 -14.32 8.95 13.95
N VAL A 668 -13.57 9.61 14.82
CA VAL A 668 -12.71 10.77 14.51
C VAL A 668 -11.34 10.59 15.16
N VAL A 669 -10.26 10.76 14.39
CA VAL A 669 -8.88 10.77 14.89
C VAL A 669 -8.07 11.87 14.17
N GLY A 670 -7.50 12.81 14.92
CA GLY A 670 -6.60 13.83 14.35
C GLY A 670 -6.57 15.15 15.09
N ASP A 671 -6.19 16.21 14.38
CA ASP A 671 -5.98 17.56 14.92
C ASP A 671 -7.30 18.36 15.06
N THR A 672 -8.22 17.86 15.88
CA THR A 672 -9.48 18.52 16.25
C THR A 672 -9.94 18.07 17.64
N THR A 673 -10.77 18.88 18.30
CA THR A 673 -11.42 18.54 19.57
C THR A 673 -12.92 18.27 19.36
N LEU A 674 -13.61 17.73 20.38
CA LEU A 674 -15.06 17.48 20.33
C LEU A 674 -15.86 18.77 20.10
N ASP A 675 -15.51 19.85 20.79
CA ASP A 675 -16.16 21.17 20.65
C ASP A 675 -15.98 21.77 19.24
N ALA A 676 -14.84 21.50 18.59
CA ALA A 676 -14.56 22.01 17.25
C ALA A 676 -15.24 21.18 16.15
N ILE A 677 -15.33 19.85 16.32
CA ILE A 677 -15.89 18.95 15.29
C ILE A 677 -17.41 18.85 15.36
N THR A 678 -18.01 18.87 16.56
CA THR A 678 -19.44 18.59 16.76
C THR A 678 -20.34 19.59 16.03
N PRO A 679 -20.13 20.93 16.08
CA PRO A 679 -20.94 21.89 15.33
C PRO A 679 -20.83 21.72 13.80
N VAL A 680 -19.71 21.17 13.30
CA VAL A 680 -19.52 20.89 11.87
C VAL A 680 -20.22 19.60 11.47
N LEU A 681 -20.22 18.58 12.34
CA LEU A 681 -21.00 17.35 12.13
C LEU A 681 -22.50 17.60 12.26
N GLU A 682 -22.97 18.37 13.23
CA GLU A 682 -24.38 18.79 13.34
C GLU A 682 -24.85 19.50 12.07
N LYS A 683 -24.07 20.48 11.58
CA LYS A 683 -24.41 21.24 10.36
C LYS A 683 -24.64 20.36 9.13
N HIS A 684 -23.90 19.25 8.99
CA HIS A 684 -23.91 18.43 7.77
C HIS A 684 -24.63 17.09 7.94
N PHE A 685 -24.77 16.56 9.15
CA PHE A 685 -25.42 15.28 9.46
C PHE A 685 -26.58 15.37 10.46
N GLY A 686 -26.71 16.41 11.29
CA GLY A 686 -27.80 16.53 12.27
C GLY A 686 -29.19 16.63 11.64
N ASP A 687 -29.27 17.15 10.41
CA ASP A 687 -30.50 17.14 9.62
C ASP A 687 -30.75 15.84 8.83
N TRP A 688 -29.83 14.86 8.86
CA TRP A 688 -30.07 13.56 8.23
C TRP A 688 -31.16 12.79 8.98
N LYS A 689 -32.32 12.59 8.35
CA LYS A 689 -33.48 11.94 8.98
C LYS A 689 -33.50 10.44 8.71
N THR A 690 -33.85 9.66 9.73
CA THR A 690 -34.09 8.22 9.63
C THR A 690 -35.14 7.90 8.57
N PRO A 691 -34.87 6.97 7.62
CA PRO A 691 -35.87 6.50 6.66
C PRO A 691 -37.10 5.88 7.35
N LYS A 692 -38.28 6.10 6.78
CA LYS A 692 -39.56 5.53 7.29
C LYS A 692 -39.66 4.01 7.08
N THR A 693 -38.83 3.48 6.19
CA THR A 693 -38.61 2.05 5.97
C THR A 693 -38.04 1.41 7.24
N SER A 694 -38.42 0.15 7.52
CA SER A 694 -37.89 -0.58 8.66
C SER A 694 -36.39 -0.84 8.50
N ALA A 695 -35.61 -0.59 9.55
CA ALA A 695 -34.18 -0.84 9.54
C ALA A 695 -33.85 -2.31 9.24
N GLY A 696 -32.82 -2.53 8.43
CA GLY A 696 -32.33 -3.86 8.07
C GLY A 696 -31.89 -4.66 9.30
N LYS A 697 -32.33 -5.92 9.37
CA LYS A 697 -31.94 -6.88 10.41
C LYS A 697 -31.11 -7.99 9.78
N LYS A 698 -29.94 -8.27 10.33
CA LYS A 698 -29.08 -9.35 9.85
C LYS A 698 -29.68 -10.69 10.23
N VAL A 699 -29.85 -11.55 9.24
CA VAL A 699 -30.30 -12.93 9.43
C VAL A 699 -29.09 -13.82 9.21
N LEU A 700 -28.41 -14.15 10.31
CA LEU A 700 -27.23 -15.02 10.33
C LEU A 700 -27.61 -16.30 11.10
N PRO A 701 -28.29 -17.26 10.46
CA PRO A 701 -28.69 -18.48 11.12
C PRO A 701 -27.46 -19.33 11.46
N PRO A 702 -27.44 -20.06 12.59
CA PRO A 702 -26.31 -20.90 12.96
C PRO A 702 -26.12 -22.00 11.92
N VAL A 703 -24.87 -22.21 11.49
CA VAL A 703 -24.51 -23.28 10.55
C VAL A 703 -23.86 -24.42 11.32
N ALA A 704 -24.20 -25.66 11.01
CA ALA A 704 -23.57 -26.82 11.63
C ALA A 704 -22.12 -26.98 11.13
N LEU A 705 -21.22 -27.41 12.03
CA LEU A 705 -19.94 -28.00 11.61
C LEU A 705 -20.23 -29.19 10.70
N GLN A 706 -19.35 -29.46 9.73
CA GLN A 706 -19.54 -30.58 8.82
C GLN A 706 -19.17 -31.90 9.50
N ASP A 707 -20.01 -32.92 9.35
CA ASP A 707 -19.80 -34.23 10.00
C ASP A 707 -18.70 -35.07 9.35
N LYS A 708 -18.23 -34.67 8.15
CA LYS A 708 -17.13 -35.32 7.42
C LYS A 708 -16.40 -34.36 6.48
N THR A 709 -15.17 -34.73 6.15
CA THR A 709 -14.35 -34.14 5.08
C THR A 709 -15.10 -34.16 3.73
N ARG A 710 -14.92 -33.12 2.93
CA ARG A 710 -15.41 -33.03 1.54
C ARG A 710 -14.33 -32.46 0.65
N ILE A 711 -14.18 -32.96 -0.57
CA ILE A 711 -13.17 -32.53 -1.54
C ILE A 711 -13.85 -32.16 -2.85
N LEU A 712 -13.72 -30.88 -3.23
CA LEU A 712 -14.20 -30.35 -4.50
C LEU A 712 -12.99 -30.09 -5.40
N LEU A 713 -12.93 -30.79 -6.52
CA LEU A 713 -11.91 -30.64 -7.54
C LEU A 713 -12.43 -29.75 -8.68
N VAL A 714 -11.60 -28.83 -9.17
CA VAL A 714 -11.91 -27.98 -10.33
C VAL A 714 -10.78 -28.08 -11.33
N ASP A 715 -11.10 -28.51 -12.56
CA ASP A 715 -10.08 -28.70 -13.57
C ASP A 715 -9.53 -27.39 -14.16
N LYS A 716 -8.23 -27.40 -14.38
CA LYS A 716 -7.46 -26.35 -15.03
C LYS A 716 -6.33 -26.99 -15.84
N PRO A 717 -6.62 -27.53 -17.04
CA PRO A 717 -5.65 -28.24 -17.87
C PRO A 717 -4.36 -27.46 -18.08
N GLY A 718 -3.22 -28.15 -18.02
CA GLY A 718 -1.90 -27.55 -18.21
C GLY A 718 -1.41 -26.68 -17.05
N SER A 719 -2.15 -26.54 -15.94
CA SER A 719 -1.69 -25.70 -14.83
C SER A 719 -0.45 -26.30 -14.12
N PRO A 720 0.63 -25.53 -13.94
CA PRO A 720 1.88 -26.04 -13.33
C PRO A 720 1.83 -26.11 -11.80
N GLN A 721 0.80 -25.55 -11.17
CA GLN A 721 0.62 -25.51 -9.72
C GLN A 721 -0.84 -25.74 -9.35
N ALA A 722 -1.09 -26.50 -8.28
CA ALA A 722 -2.42 -26.58 -7.68
C ALA A 722 -2.63 -25.44 -6.68
N SER A 723 -3.83 -24.86 -6.69
CA SER A 723 -4.29 -23.96 -5.63
C SER A 723 -5.15 -24.74 -4.65
N ILE A 724 -4.58 -25.11 -3.51
CA ILE A 724 -5.30 -25.73 -2.39
C ILE A 724 -5.78 -24.62 -1.44
N LEU A 725 -7.09 -24.53 -1.25
CA LEU A 725 -7.70 -23.81 -0.13
C LEU A 725 -8.61 -24.77 0.62
N ALA A 726 -8.46 -24.86 1.93
CA ALA A 726 -9.26 -25.73 2.77
C ALA A 726 -9.76 -24.99 4.01
N GLY A 727 -10.82 -25.50 4.64
CA GLY A 727 -11.27 -24.96 5.91
C GLY A 727 -12.51 -25.62 6.49
N HIS A 728 -12.80 -25.26 7.74
CA HIS A 728 -14.02 -25.60 8.46
C HIS A 728 -14.58 -24.34 9.15
N LEU A 729 -15.76 -24.43 9.75
CA LEU A 729 -16.30 -23.33 10.56
C LEU A 729 -15.39 -23.05 11.76
N ALA A 730 -15.27 -21.77 12.11
CA ALA A 730 -14.68 -21.28 13.34
C ALA A 730 -15.74 -20.56 14.18
N PRO A 731 -15.51 -20.33 15.50
CA PRO A 731 -16.40 -19.51 16.31
C PRO A 731 -16.55 -18.07 15.79
N SER A 732 -17.53 -17.37 16.37
CA SER A 732 -17.70 -15.92 16.19
C SER A 732 -16.46 -15.14 16.65
N ASN A 733 -16.25 -13.96 16.07
CA ASN A 733 -15.23 -13.00 16.52
C ASN A 733 -15.44 -12.49 17.96
N ALA A 734 -16.59 -12.79 18.56
CA ALA A 734 -16.99 -12.52 19.94
C ALA A 734 -16.86 -13.74 20.89
N ASP A 735 -16.32 -14.88 20.44
CA ASP A 735 -15.99 -16.01 21.35
C ASP A 735 -14.88 -15.57 22.34
N ASP A 736 -15.07 -15.80 23.64
CA ASP A 736 -14.12 -15.38 24.68
C ASP A 736 -12.71 -15.98 24.48
N ARG A 737 -12.62 -17.17 23.85
CA ARG A 737 -11.35 -17.84 23.54
C ARG A 737 -10.64 -17.21 22.35
N MET A 738 -11.25 -16.27 21.61
CA MET A 738 -10.72 -15.74 20.33
C MET A 738 -9.30 -15.13 20.42
N PHE A 739 -8.84 -14.74 21.61
CA PHE A 739 -7.41 -14.44 21.83
C PHE A 739 -6.53 -15.70 21.70
N ASN A 740 -6.87 -16.78 22.40
CA ASN A 740 -6.19 -18.08 22.33
C ASN A 740 -6.27 -18.68 20.92
N ILE A 741 -7.41 -18.55 20.21
CA ILE A 741 -7.55 -19.08 18.84
C ILE A 741 -6.62 -18.34 17.88
N LYS A 742 -6.42 -17.03 18.06
CA LYS A 742 -5.43 -16.27 17.28
C LYS A 742 -4.01 -16.66 17.65
N ALA A 743 -3.69 -16.86 18.94
CA ALA A 743 -2.40 -17.37 19.38
C ALA A 743 -2.07 -18.78 18.85
N LEU A 744 -3.07 -19.67 18.79
CA LEU A 744 -2.99 -20.98 18.12
C LEU A 744 -2.63 -20.82 16.64
N ASN A 745 -3.32 -19.91 15.94
CA ASN A 745 -3.04 -19.66 14.54
C ASN A 745 -1.61 -19.13 14.32
N GLU A 746 -1.05 -18.34 15.22
CA GLU A 746 0.35 -17.90 15.14
C GLU A 746 1.35 -19.06 15.22
N VAL A 747 1.07 -20.14 15.95
CA VAL A 747 1.89 -21.36 15.91
C VAL A 747 1.67 -22.12 14.59
N LEU A 748 0.40 -22.31 14.21
CA LEU A 748 0.04 -23.24 13.15
C LEU A 748 0.34 -22.72 11.73
N GLY A 749 0.00 -21.46 11.42
CA GLY A 749 0.08 -20.94 10.04
C GLY A 749 0.03 -19.41 9.86
N GLY A 750 0.05 -18.63 10.95
CA GLY A 750 -0.28 -17.20 10.96
C GLY A 750 0.88 -16.22 10.74
N ASN A 751 2.11 -16.72 10.70
CA ASN A 751 3.31 -15.91 10.43
C ASN A 751 4.37 -16.73 9.69
N PHE A 752 5.49 -16.11 9.33
CA PHE A 752 6.51 -16.74 8.49
C PHE A 752 7.12 -18.01 9.11
N SER A 753 7.32 -18.07 10.43
CA SER A 753 7.98 -19.20 11.12
C SER A 753 7.01 -20.27 11.63
N SER A 754 5.74 -20.21 11.21
CA SER A 754 4.68 -21.12 11.68
C SER A 754 4.75 -22.51 11.03
N ARG A 755 4.23 -23.54 11.72
CA ARG A 755 4.41 -24.97 11.38
C ARG A 755 4.07 -25.33 9.93
N LEU A 756 2.91 -24.89 9.45
CA LEU A 756 2.48 -25.16 8.06
C LEU A 756 3.44 -24.55 7.03
N ASN A 757 3.97 -23.35 7.30
CA ASN A 757 4.94 -22.73 6.41
C ASN A 757 6.29 -23.46 6.49
N MET A 758 6.79 -23.76 7.70
CA MET A 758 8.06 -24.50 7.86
C MET A 758 8.00 -25.88 7.19
N ASN A 759 6.90 -26.62 7.33
CA ASN A 759 6.69 -27.91 6.67
C ASN A 759 6.62 -27.76 5.14
N LEU A 760 5.58 -27.10 4.58
CA LEU A 760 5.33 -27.15 3.14
C LEU A 760 6.30 -26.31 2.28
N ARG A 761 6.96 -25.29 2.86
CA ARG A 761 7.89 -24.40 2.14
C ARG A 761 9.36 -24.69 2.44
N GLU A 762 9.78 -24.75 3.70
CA GLU A 762 11.22 -24.87 4.03
C GLU A 762 11.72 -26.33 4.09
N ASP A 763 10.96 -27.25 4.70
CA ASP A 763 11.29 -28.69 4.77
C ASP A 763 10.95 -29.42 3.46
N LYS A 764 9.76 -29.17 2.89
CA LYS A 764 9.28 -29.87 1.68
C LYS A 764 9.58 -29.17 0.36
N GLY A 765 9.72 -27.83 0.33
CA GLY A 765 9.91 -27.07 -0.91
C GLY A 765 8.73 -27.08 -1.88
N TRP A 766 7.54 -27.54 -1.45
CA TRP A 766 6.37 -27.70 -2.33
C TRP A 766 5.61 -26.39 -2.55
N ALA A 767 5.59 -25.51 -1.54
CA ALA A 767 4.93 -24.20 -1.58
C ALA A 767 5.94 -23.05 -1.55
N TYR A 768 5.61 -21.90 -2.17
CA TYR A 768 6.31 -20.64 -1.90
C TYR A 768 5.94 -20.06 -0.53
N GLY A 769 4.76 -20.43 -0.02
CA GLY A 769 4.31 -20.17 1.34
C GLY A 769 3.00 -20.89 1.61
N ALA A 770 2.84 -21.44 2.82
CA ALA A 770 1.65 -22.13 3.27
C ALA A 770 1.19 -21.56 4.61
N TYR A 771 -0.10 -21.26 4.73
CA TYR A 771 -0.63 -20.42 5.81
C TYR A 771 -1.95 -20.95 6.36
N SER A 772 -2.26 -20.56 7.60
CA SER A 772 -3.59 -20.65 8.17
C SER A 772 -4.07 -19.31 8.70
N GLY A 773 -5.38 -19.11 8.72
CA GLY A 773 -5.96 -17.84 9.16
C GLY A 773 -7.42 -17.95 9.56
N LEU A 774 -7.81 -17.08 10.50
CA LEU A 774 -9.20 -16.88 10.91
C LEU A 774 -9.85 -15.85 10.00
N PHE A 775 -10.93 -16.25 9.33
CA PHE A 775 -11.79 -15.33 8.59
C PHE A 775 -12.92 -14.87 9.52
N ASP A 776 -12.56 -13.94 10.42
CA ASP A 776 -13.42 -13.32 11.44
C ASP A 776 -14.81 -12.95 10.89
N ALA A 777 -15.85 -13.27 11.65
CA ALA A 777 -17.24 -12.96 11.34
C ALA A 777 -18.07 -12.69 12.60
N LYS A 778 -19.23 -12.02 12.49
CA LYS A 778 -20.15 -11.81 13.65
C LYS A 778 -20.88 -13.09 14.07
N ALA A 779 -21.37 -13.89 13.11
CA ALA A 779 -21.72 -15.29 13.35
C ALA A 779 -20.45 -16.16 13.19
N GLN A 780 -20.60 -17.47 12.99
CA GLN A 780 -19.46 -18.37 12.81
C GLN A 780 -18.58 -17.94 11.62
N GLY A 781 -17.26 -17.91 11.83
CA GLY A 781 -16.27 -17.60 10.80
C GLY A 781 -15.75 -18.85 10.09
N LEU A 782 -14.63 -18.72 9.39
CA LEU A 782 -13.87 -19.88 8.88
C LEU A 782 -12.49 -19.95 9.55
N TYR A 783 -12.04 -21.18 9.86
CA TYR A 783 -10.62 -21.47 10.01
C TYR A 783 -10.12 -21.96 8.65
N LEU A 784 -9.17 -21.25 8.06
CA LEU A 784 -8.69 -21.47 6.69
C LEU A 784 -7.26 -22.03 6.69
N PHE A 785 -6.96 -22.86 5.70
CA PHE A 785 -5.64 -23.36 5.34
C PHE A 785 -5.42 -23.09 3.84
N SER A 786 -4.26 -22.57 3.46
CA SER A 786 -3.95 -22.15 2.09
C SER A 786 -2.55 -22.59 1.70
N ALA A 787 -2.44 -23.41 0.65
CA ALA A 787 -1.17 -23.95 0.16
C ALA A 787 -1.16 -24.05 -1.38
N PRO A 788 -0.69 -23.00 -2.10
CA PRO A 788 -0.37 -23.09 -3.51
C PRO A 788 0.91 -23.91 -3.70
N VAL A 789 0.82 -25.05 -4.39
CA VAL A 789 1.90 -26.07 -4.46
C VAL A 789 2.22 -26.52 -5.89
N GLN A 790 3.40 -27.11 -6.08
CA GLN A 790 3.76 -27.84 -7.30
C GLN A 790 2.69 -28.90 -7.63
N ILE A 791 2.23 -28.97 -8.89
CA ILE A 791 1.04 -29.76 -9.27
C ILE A 791 1.15 -31.24 -8.90
N ASP A 792 2.33 -31.85 -9.01
CA ASP A 792 2.56 -33.26 -8.74
C ASP A 792 2.66 -33.62 -7.25
N LYS A 793 2.64 -32.62 -6.35
CA LYS A 793 2.72 -32.74 -4.88
C LYS A 793 1.40 -32.43 -4.17
N THR A 794 0.31 -32.29 -4.94
CA THR A 794 -0.97 -31.77 -4.43
C THR A 794 -1.60 -32.66 -3.36
N ALA A 795 -1.61 -33.97 -3.57
CA ALA A 795 -2.25 -34.92 -2.65
C ALA A 795 -1.41 -35.09 -1.37
N GLU A 796 -0.10 -35.13 -1.53
CA GLU A 796 0.90 -35.18 -0.45
C GLU A 796 0.85 -33.93 0.43
N ALA A 797 0.66 -32.74 -0.17
CA ALA A 797 0.47 -31.50 0.56
C ALA A 797 -0.84 -31.46 1.38
N MET A 798 -1.93 -32.07 0.89
CA MET A 798 -3.18 -32.21 1.67
C MET A 798 -2.96 -33.08 2.91
N GLN A 799 -2.20 -34.17 2.79
CA GLN A 799 -1.84 -35.02 3.93
C GLN A 799 -0.98 -34.28 4.95
N GLU A 800 0.03 -33.50 4.52
CA GLU A 800 0.89 -32.74 5.44
C GLU A 800 0.13 -31.61 6.17
N VAL A 801 -0.80 -30.92 5.50
CA VAL A 801 -1.70 -29.96 6.18
C VAL A 801 -2.57 -30.66 7.22
N LEU A 802 -3.16 -31.81 6.91
CA LEU A 802 -3.93 -32.60 7.89
C LEU A 802 -3.07 -33.09 9.05
N LYS A 803 -1.83 -33.47 8.79
CA LYS A 803 -0.86 -33.93 9.78
C LYS A 803 -0.53 -32.82 10.77
N GLU A 804 -0.18 -31.61 10.33
CA GLU A 804 0.00 -30.48 11.26
C GLU A 804 -1.26 -30.15 12.07
N VAL A 805 -2.44 -30.15 11.42
CA VAL A 805 -3.73 -29.88 12.08
C VAL A 805 -4.10 -30.97 13.09
N ARG A 806 -3.72 -32.24 12.87
CA ARG A 806 -3.91 -33.33 13.84
C ARG A 806 -2.87 -33.27 14.97
N ASN A 807 -1.58 -33.12 14.64
CA ASN A 807 -0.46 -33.14 15.59
C ASN A 807 -0.57 -32.09 16.70
N ILE A 808 -0.96 -30.85 16.36
CA ILE A 808 -1.11 -29.77 17.33
C ILE A 808 -2.29 -29.97 18.32
N ARG A 809 -3.12 -31.00 18.08
CA ARG A 809 -4.23 -31.46 18.94
C ARG A 809 -3.87 -32.70 19.77
N THR A 810 -2.68 -33.26 19.61
CA THR A 810 -2.18 -34.44 20.35
C THR A 810 -0.96 -34.07 21.22
N ASP A 811 -0.19 -35.07 21.59
CA ASP A 811 1.09 -35.06 22.29
C ASP A 811 2.22 -34.23 21.65
N MET A 812 1.98 -33.51 20.54
CA MET A 812 2.90 -32.53 19.97
C MET A 812 2.37 -31.08 20.07
N PRO A 813 2.16 -30.54 21.29
CA PRO A 813 1.72 -29.16 21.53
C PRO A 813 2.81 -28.14 21.11
N PRO A 814 2.55 -26.83 21.18
CA PRO A 814 3.57 -25.82 20.91
C PRO A 814 4.76 -25.92 21.86
N THR A 815 5.97 -25.74 21.32
CA THR A 815 7.20 -25.67 22.13
C THR A 815 7.29 -24.33 22.85
N GLU A 816 8.07 -24.28 23.93
CA GLU A 816 8.33 -23.02 24.64
C GLU A 816 9.09 -22.01 23.75
N GLU A 817 9.82 -22.47 22.73
CA GLU A 817 10.47 -21.63 21.72
C GLU A 817 9.46 -20.97 20.77
N GLU A 818 8.52 -21.74 20.21
CA GLU A 818 7.40 -21.20 19.40
C GLU A 818 6.62 -20.14 20.20
N LEU A 819 6.31 -20.45 21.47
CA LEU A 819 5.60 -19.52 22.36
C LEU A 819 6.44 -18.32 22.78
N ALA A 820 7.76 -18.46 22.97
CA ALA A 820 8.67 -17.35 23.29
C ALA A 820 8.79 -16.39 22.12
N LEU A 821 8.90 -16.90 20.89
CA LEU A 821 8.91 -16.11 19.67
C LEU A 821 7.60 -15.33 19.50
N ILE A 822 6.45 -15.98 19.69
CA ILE A 822 5.13 -15.33 19.63
C ILE A 822 4.99 -14.26 20.72
N ARG A 823 5.32 -14.56 21.99
CA ARG A 823 5.31 -13.58 23.08
C ARG A 823 6.15 -12.36 22.75
N LYS A 824 7.41 -12.55 22.37
CA LYS A 824 8.34 -11.47 22.03
C LYS A 824 7.82 -10.65 20.84
N SER A 825 7.48 -11.30 19.73
CA SER A 825 7.00 -10.66 18.50
C SER A 825 5.73 -9.84 18.71
N LYS A 826 4.71 -10.41 19.36
CA LYS A 826 3.38 -9.78 19.49
C LYS A 826 3.30 -8.73 20.58
N ILE A 827 4.24 -8.71 21.54
CA ILE A 827 4.34 -7.64 22.54
C ILE A 827 5.09 -6.44 21.95
N LEU A 828 6.28 -6.66 21.36
CA LEU A 828 7.14 -5.57 20.86
C LEU A 828 6.53 -4.81 19.68
N THR A 829 5.63 -5.44 18.91
CA THR A 829 4.94 -4.79 17.78
C THR A 829 3.76 -3.90 18.18
N LEU A 830 3.33 -3.89 19.44
CA LEU A 830 2.14 -3.12 19.88
C LEU A 830 2.31 -1.60 19.79
N PRO A 831 3.41 -0.96 20.25
CA PRO A 831 3.57 0.50 20.17
C PRO A 831 3.52 1.02 18.73
N GLY A 832 4.24 0.38 17.80
CA GLY A 832 4.27 0.77 16.39
C GLY A 832 2.94 0.55 15.64
N LYS A 833 2.04 -0.29 16.15
CA LYS A 833 0.78 -0.63 15.47
C LYS A 833 -0.24 0.53 15.43
N PHE A 834 -0.09 1.54 16.29
CA PHE A 834 -1.05 2.64 16.45
C PHE A 834 -0.40 4.02 16.24
N GLU A 835 0.66 4.04 15.43
CA GLU A 835 1.46 5.22 15.09
C GLU A 835 0.64 6.29 14.36
N SER A 836 0.02 5.94 13.22
CA SER A 836 -0.73 6.89 12.40
C SER A 836 -2.17 7.11 12.89
N GLY A 837 -2.76 8.26 12.53
CA GLY A 837 -4.15 8.56 12.86
C GLY A 837 -5.11 7.60 12.17
N SER A 838 -4.78 7.19 10.95
CA SER A 838 -5.47 6.15 10.18
C SER A 838 -5.44 4.76 10.83
N ALA A 839 -4.31 4.35 11.43
CA ALA A 839 -4.20 3.05 12.12
C ALA A 839 -4.99 3.03 13.44
N LEU A 840 -4.95 4.12 14.20
CA LEU A 840 -5.75 4.27 15.42
C LEU A 840 -7.26 4.32 15.12
N LEU A 841 -7.68 5.01 14.06
CA LEU A 841 -9.06 5.02 13.59
C LEU A 841 -9.55 3.61 13.25
N GLY A 842 -8.74 2.83 12.52
CA GLY A 842 -9.04 1.43 12.20
C GLY A 842 -9.15 0.53 13.45
N TYR A 843 -8.30 0.76 14.46
CA TYR A 843 -8.38 0.06 15.75
C TYR A 843 -9.67 0.37 16.51
N MET A 844 -10.07 1.65 16.59
CA MET A 844 -11.32 2.07 17.21
C MET A 844 -12.54 1.41 16.54
N MET A 845 -12.54 1.36 15.20
CA MET A 845 -13.59 0.71 14.40
C MET A 845 -13.62 -0.82 14.52
N ASP A 846 -12.46 -1.48 14.64
CA ASP A 846 -12.39 -2.94 14.83
C ASP A 846 -12.88 -3.33 16.23
N ASN A 847 -12.47 -2.59 17.26
CA ASN A 847 -12.94 -2.80 18.63
C ASN A 847 -14.46 -2.58 18.75
N ALA A 848 -15.00 -1.49 18.19
CA ALA A 848 -16.44 -1.24 18.19
C ALA A 848 -17.23 -2.35 17.49
N ASN A 849 -16.78 -2.80 16.32
CA ASN A 849 -17.42 -3.89 15.56
C ASN A 849 -17.35 -5.25 16.27
N LYS A 850 -16.39 -5.45 17.19
CA LYS A 850 -16.16 -6.67 17.98
C LYS A 850 -16.55 -6.55 19.45
N GLY A 851 -17.21 -5.46 19.86
CA GLY A 851 -17.65 -5.24 21.24
C GLY A 851 -16.52 -5.09 22.28
N ARG A 852 -15.30 -4.73 21.85
CA ARG A 852 -14.11 -4.67 22.71
C ARG A 852 -13.93 -3.29 23.35
N ALA A 853 -13.40 -3.29 24.57
CA ALA A 853 -12.97 -2.08 25.26
C ALA A 853 -11.76 -1.43 24.56
N HIS A 854 -11.62 -0.10 24.69
CA HIS A 854 -10.58 0.68 24.00
C HIS A 854 -9.16 0.33 24.44
N ASP A 855 -9.00 -0.01 25.72
CA ASP A 855 -7.77 -0.45 26.36
C ASP A 855 -7.37 -1.90 25.98
N TYR A 856 -8.15 -2.61 25.14
CA TYR A 856 -7.89 -4.02 24.79
C TYR A 856 -6.43 -4.29 24.39
N ALA A 857 -5.80 -3.41 23.59
CA ALA A 857 -4.40 -3.53 23.20
C ALA A 857 -3.40 -3.38 24.37
N ILE A 858 -3.74 -2.62 25.42
CA ILE A 858 -2.98 -2.49 26.67
C ILE A 858 -3.12 -3.77 27.51
N THR A 859 -4.22 -4.53 27.37
CA THR A 859 -4.37 -5.85 28.01
C THR A 859 -3.56 -6.97 27.32
N LEU A 860 -3.11 -6.77 26.08
CA LEU A 860 -2.47 -7.82 25.29
C LEU A 860 -1.11 -8.31 25.83
N PRO A 861 -0.21 -7.46 26.36
CA PRO A 861 1.07 -7.93 26.89
C PRO A 861 0.95 -8.98 27.98
N ALA A 862 0.09 -8.75 28.98
CA ALA A 862 -0.18 -9.71 30.05
C ALA A 862 -0.81 -11.01 29.52
N LYS A 863 -1.76 -10.89 28.57
CA LYS A 863 -2.40 -12.04 27.92
C LYS A 863 -1.41 -12.89 27.11
N TYR A 864 -0.49 -12.26 26.38
CA TYR A 864 0.58 -12.98 25.68
C TYR A 864 1.56 -13.63 26.67
N GLN A 865 2.01 -12.90 27.71
CA GLN A 865 2.92 -13.46 28.73
C GLN A 865 2.35 -14.69 29.44
N ALA A 866 1.03 -14.75 29.65
CA ALA A 866 0.34 -15.89 30.25
C ALA A 866 0.15 -17.11 29.32
N LEU A 867 0.46 -17.00 28.02
CA LEU A 867 0.35 -18.13 27.09
C LEU A 867 1.31 -19.27 27.45
N ASN A 868 0.79 -20.48 27.36
CA ASN A 868 1.50 -21.74 27.63
C ASN A 868 1.00 -22.84 26.68
N ALA A 869 1.77 -23.92 26.57
CA ALA A 869 1.50 -25.01 25.63
C ALA A 869 0.13 -25.66 25.85
N GLU A 870 -0.28 -25.89 27.10
CA GLU A 870 -1.57 -26.48 27.48
C GLU A 870 -2.76 -25.64 26.98
N THR A 871 -2.66 -24.32 27.06
CA THR A 871 -3.71 -23.38 26.62
C THR A 871 -3.94 -23.48 25.11
N ILE A 872 -2.85 -23.52 24.33
CA ILE A 872 -2.92 -23.63 22.87
C ILE A 872 -3.36 -25.02 22.43
N TYR A 873 -2.85 -26.08 23.08
CA TYR A 873 -3.25 -27.47 22.85
C TYR A 873 -4.75 -27.70 23.09
N LYS A 874 -5.30 -27.26 24.22
CA LYS A 874 -6.76 -27.34 24.48
C LYS A 874 -7.55 -26.53 23.45
N THR A 875 -7.07 -25.34 23.10
CA THR A 875 -7.67 -24.53 22.03
C THR A 875 -7.63 -25.24 20.67
N ALA A 876 -6.58 -26.01 20.38
CA ALA A 876 -6.49 -26.81 19.16
C ALA A 876 -7.51 -27.97 19.16
N GLN A 877 -7.66 -28.67 20.29
CA GLN A 877 -8.65 -29.73 20.46
C GLN A 877 -10.08 -29.21 20.27
N ASP A 878 -10.38 -28.07 20.91
CA ASP A 878 -11.67 -27.36 20.87
C ASP A 878 -12.06 -26.85 19.46
N ILE A 879 -11.10 -26.32 18.69
CA ILE A 879 -11.38 -25.46 17.53
C ILE A 879 -10.94 -26.06 16.20
N LEU A 880 -9.90 -26.92 16.17
CA LEU A 880 -9.47 -27.54 14.94
C LEU A 880 -10.25 -28.84 14.72
N HIS A 881 -10.86 -28.96 13.56
CA HIS A 881 -11.73 -30.07 13.20
C HIS A 881 -11.22 -30.73 11.89
N PRO A 882 -10.10 -31.50 11.95
CA PRO A 882 -9.45 -32.04 10.76
C PRO A 882 -10.39 -32.90 9.90
N ASP A 883 -11.28 -33.64 10.56
CA ASP A 883 -12.22 -34.58 9.95
C ASP A 883 -13.52 -33.90 9.45
N ALA A 884 -13.58 -32.56 9.56
CA ALA A 884 -14.66 -31.69 9.08
C ALA A 884 -14.20 -30.72 7.97
N ILE A 885 -12.97 -30.86 7.48
CA ILE A 885 -12.39 -29.92 6.52
C ILE A 885 -13.05 -30.07 5.14
N THR A 886 -13.51 -28.95 4.58
CA THR A 886 -13.87 -28.84 3.17
C THR A 886 -12.64 -28.36 2.40
N TRP A 887 -12.19 -29.15 1.42
CA TRP A 887 -11.07 -28.86 0.52
C TRP A 887 -11.60 -28.40 -0.82
N ILE A 888 -11.06 -27.31 -1.34
CA ILE A 888 -11.21 -26.91 -2.75
C ILE A 888 -9.83 -26.94 -3.39
N VAL A 889 -9.68 -27.72 -4.46
CA VAL A 889 -8.43 -27.87 -5.19
C VAL A 889 -8.65 -27.50 -6.65
N VAL A 890 -7.96 -26.46 -7.12
CA VAL A 890 -7.98 -26.03 -8.53
C VAL A 890 -6.64 -26.40 -9.17
N GLY A 891 -6.64 -27.23 -10.21
CA GLY A 891 -5.43 -27.73 -10.87
C GLY A 891 -5.74 -28.66 -12.04
N ASP A 892 -4.70 -29.15 -12.70
CA ASP A 892 -4.80 -30.09 -13.83
C ASP A 892 -5.17 -31.50 -13.34
N LEU A 893 -6.47 -31.86 -13.43
CA LEU A 893 -6.99 -33.08 -12.78
C LEU A 893 -6.37 -34.36 -13.34
N SER A 894 -5.94 -34.34 -14.60
CA SER A 894 -5.23 -35.46 -15.26
C SER A 894 -3.95 -35.90 -14.53
N LYS A 895 -3.42 -35.06 -13.64
CA LYS A 895 -2.21 -35.30 -12.84
C LYS A 895 -2.46 -35.52 -11.35
N ILE A 896 -3.63 -35.13 -10.82
CA ILE A 896 -3.87 -35.06 -9.37
C ILE A 896 -5.10 -35.82 -8.88
N GLU A 897 -6.11 -36.06 -9.72
CA GLU A 897 -7.40 -36.55 -9.23
C GLU A 897 -7.31 -37.95 -8.61
N GLN A 898 -6.75 -38.93 -9.34
CA GLN A 898 -6.63 -40.29 -8.81
C GLN A 898 -5.84 -40.31 -7.50
N LYS A 899 -4.70 -39.60 -7.44
CA LYS A 899 -3.91 -39.45 -6.21
C LYS A 899 -4.74 -38.90 -5.04
N ILE A 900 -5.61 -37.92 -5.28
CA ILE A 900 -6.46 -37.31 -4.25
C ILE A 900 -7.57 -38.27 -3.80
N ARG A 901 -8.16 -39.04 -4.73
CA ARG A 901 -9.11 -40.12 -4.42
C ARG A 901 -8.44 -41.23 -3.61
N ASP A 902 -7.20 -41.60 -3.95
CA ASP A 902 -6.39 -42.62 -3.25
C ASP A 902 -6.01 -42.23 -1.80
N LEU A 903 -6.21 -40.97 -1.38
CA LEU A 903 -5.96 -40.54 0.00
C LEU A 903 -7.04 -41.01 1.00
N ASP A 904 -8.22 -41.43 0.50
CA ASP A 904 -9.40 -41.84 1.28
C ASP A 904 -9.78 -40.87 2.42
N LEU A 905 -9.66 -39.55 2.16
CA LEU A 905 -9.91 -38.51 3.16
C LEU A 905 -11.39 -38.16 3.34
N GLY A 906 -12.24 -38.43 2.34
CA GLY A 906 -13.65 -38.06 2.28
C GLY A 906 -14.17 -38.01 0.84
N ASP A 907 -15.43 -37.65 0.64
CA ASP A 907 -16.08 -37.62 -0.67
C ASP A 907 -15.33 -36.67 -1.65
N VAL A 908 -14.96 -37.18 -2.83
CA VAL A 908 -14.32 -36.41 -3.91
C VAL A 908 -15.32 -36.20 -5.06
N THR A 909 -15.60 -34.95 -5.39
CA THR A 909 -16.51 -34.54 -6.48
C THR A 909 -15.82 -33.51 -7.39
N VAL A 910 -15.93 -33.67 -8.70
CA VAL A 910 -15.45 -32.71 -9.70
C VAL A 910 -16.55 -31.68 -9.98
N VAL A 911 -16.21 -30.40 -9.96
CA VAL A 911 -17.16 -29.29 -10.15
C VAL A 911 -16.62 -28.21 -11.08
N ASP A 912 -17.54 -27.48 -11.73
CA ASP A 912 -17.20 -26.25 -12.47
C ASP A 912 -16.88 -25.08 -11.53
N ALA A 913 -16.39 -23.97 -12.09
CA ALA A 913 -16.07 -22.75 -11.32
C ALA A 913 -17.27 -22.08 -10.62
N ASP A 914 -18.51 -22.42 -11.00
CA ASP A 914 -19.75 -21.99 -10.31
C ASP A 914 -20.19 -23.01 -9.23
N GLY A 915 -19.54 -24.17 -9.16
CA GLY A 915 -19.83 -25.26 -8.22
C GLY A 915 -21.01 -26.14 -8.64
N LYS A 916 -21.15 -26.42 -9.95
CA LYS A 916 -22.02 -27.49 -10.47
C LYS A 916 -21.21 -28.77 -10.64
N ILE A 917 -21.78 -29.93 -10.32
CA ILE A 917 -21.12 -31.23 -10.48
C ILE A 917 -20.88 -31.51 -11.97
N VAL A 918 -19.67 -32.01 -12.27
CA VAL A 918 -19.23 -32.48 -13.58
C VAL A 918 -19.05 -34.00 -13.55
N GLU A 919 -18.44 -34.53 -12.47
CA GLU A 919 -18.19 -35.96 -12.22
C GLU A 919 -18.22 -36.28 -10.70
#